data_AF-A0A179I4F4-F1
#
_entry.id   AF-A0A179I4F4-F1
#
_cell.length_a   1.000
_cell.length_b   1.000
_cell.length_c   1.000
_cell.angle_alpha   90.00
_cell.angle_beta   90.00
_cell.angle_gamma   90.00
#
_symmetry.space_group_name_H-M   'P 1'
#
loop_
_entity.id
_entity.type
_entity.pdbx_description
1 polymer ?
#
loop_
_entity_poly.entity_id
_entity_poly.type
_entity_poly.pdbx_seq_one_letter_code
_entity_poly.pdbx_strand_id
1 'polypeptide(L)'
;MAYVETETATHFMRIRPMDNLHQLSATALQAKLTAGEITSVDIVESCLARIERYNSRLHCLLSIRPRMQLVAHATSLDAERRARPYALRSKLHGIPIILKDVFVTGPELGMPTTVGAAVFAGMTAKRSAPLVDRLQEAGMIILGKANMTEFCGFKSNLIKSGWSTCGGQTNSPYRRRDLVEDDQPITAGSSSGSAVAVAAGLAPLSLGNETSAALVYPASVCGVYAYKCGYKTVPMEGVFCISDSFDCVGPIARDPADIVALAEILEQEPSFSVAIASKDGGPRQEFRGLNVGVVASTWGVHESLIAGKWGDARVIKEYENAVFKMRNRGGRVVYPLQAPEPDSIRYDGETLISTSYGEFSDKIKEFIQSFEYAGIKDLKDVIAWNHAHASTALPFPYDTQSELVAAVNSKMRPEMLQNIIPHLRHLAGKNGMSEIMRRSGDLDIVLSSSECQLVTYAAAAGWPCATVPLGNWRKNGQPYGMFALSKDGSEEILLRFVTAWGKVFDCAAEASAGQRFRHSTNSPPTLPSVLTANAVKMETALKSWELDNNIKLIDPKRDALYQYDAEAQKAAQNARPWTADPNYFKHVRISAVALIKMTMHARSGGNLEIMGLMQGYTEGDTFVVTDAFRLPVEGTETRVNAQGEANEYIVEYLDLCRAQGRQENVVGWYHSHPGYGCWLSGIDVETEAMQQQYQDPFLAVVVDPDRTISAGKVDIGAFRTYPASHKADATGADGFQAVPLDKAAEFGAHSSRYYSLEVSHFKSSLDTHLLELLWHKYWVQTLSQNPLLTNRDFANKQMLDLASKIREATAGIRRNRGSQMLVMGGGGGAGKAGDKAMQKLSSEASMIAAKEKAGLLATGVKASLFNDLGDQDRT
;
A
#
# COMPACT_ATOMS: atom_id res chain seq x y z
N MET A 1 30.40 11.87 -55.54
CA MET A 1 31.02 11.97 -54.19
C MET A 1 29.93 12.43 -53.25
N ALA A 2 29.53 11.54 -52.35
CA ALA A 2 28.36 11.67 -51.49
C ALA A 2 28.68 12.47 -50.22
N TYR A 3 27.77 13.37 -49.85
CA TYR A 3 27.73 14.01 -48.54
C TYR A 3 27.06 13.04 -47.55
N VAL A 4 27.69 12.86 -46.40
CA VAL A 4 27.17 12.09 -45.26
C VAL A 4 26.46 13.06 -44.33
N GLU A 5 25.15 12.87 -44.18
CA GLU A 5 24.33 13.46 -43.09
C GLU A 5 24.57 12.66 -41.80
N THR A 6 24.88 13.36 -40.71
CA THR A 6 24.77 12.83 -39.35
C THR A 6 23.73 13.64 -38.59
N GLU A 7 22.49 13.17 -38.57
CA GLU A 7 21.44 13.64 -37.67
C GLU A 7 21.77 13.21 -36.23
N THR A 8 22.06 14.18 -35.36
CA THR A 8 22.05 14.01 -33.92
C THR A 8 20.60 13.93 -33.42
N ALA A 9 20.12 12.72 -33.16
CA ALA A 9 18.82 12.47 -32.56
C ALA A 9 18.79 12.95 -31.09
N THR A 10 18.09 14.06 -30.84
CA THR A 10 17.64 14.49 -29.50
C THR A 10 16.69 13.45 -28.91
N HIS A 11 17.15 12.74 -27.87
CA HIS A 11 16.36 11.77 -27.12
C HIS A 11 15.35 12.51 -26.22
N PHE A 12 14.13 12.74 -26.71
CA PHE A 12 13.00 13.14 -25.89
C PHE A 12 12.67 12.01 -24.90
N MET A 13 12.88 12.26 -23.61
CA MET A 13 12.45 11.37 -22.53
C MET A 13 10.91 11.34 -22.50
N ARG A 14 10.32 10.36 -23.19
CA ARG A 14 8.88 10.06 -23.10
C ARG A 14 8.55 9.70 -21.66
N ILE A 15 7.66 10.47 -21.02
CA ILE A 15 6.92 10.03 -19.83
C ILE A 15 6.13 8.80 -20.26
N ARG A 16 6.57 7.61 -19.84
CA ARG A 16 5.88 6.35 -20.13
C ARG A 16 4.68 6.23 -19.17
N PRO A 17 3.50 5.80 -19.64
CA PRO A 17 2.41 5.49 -18.73
C PRO A 17 2.82 4.28 -17.88
N MET A 18 3.02 4.53 -16.57
CA MET A 18 3.26 3.51 -15.52
C MET A 18 1.99 2.69 -15.20
N ASP A 19 0.89 2.98 -15.89
CA ASP A 19 -0.40 2.35 -15.66
C ASP A 19 -0.32 0.85 -15.99
N ASN A 20 -0.61 0.03 -14.98
CA ASN A 20 -0.85 -1.43 -15.05
C ASN A 20 0.34 -2.39 -14.86
N LEU A 21 1.52 -1.97 -14.37
CA LEU A 21 2.59 -2.93 -14.02
C LEU A 21 2.14 -4.02 -13.04
N HIS A 22 1.27 -3.66 -12.09
CA HIS A 22 0.65 -4.58 -11.13
C HIS A 22 -0.21 -5.70 -11.75
N GLN A 23 -0.61 -5.59 -13.03
CA GLN A 23 -1.39 -6.61 -13.73
C GLN A 23 -0.51 -7.67 -14.38
N LEU A 24 0.76 -7.36 -14.63
CA LEU A 24 1.70 -8.25 -15.30
C LEU A 24 2.17 -9.37 -14.37
N SER A 25 2.52 -10.51 -14.95
CA SER A 25 3.24 -11.59 -14.27
C SER A 25 4.69 -11.21 -13.99
N ALA A 26 5.35 -11.86 -13.04
CA ALA A 26 6.77 -11.66 -12.76
C ALA A 26 7.64 -11.94 -14.01
N THR A 27 7.29 -12.98 -14.76
CA THR A 27 7.93 -13.33 -16.04
C THR A 27 7.74 -12.25 -17.11
N ALA A 28 6.55 -11.65 -17.23
CA ALA A 28 6.32 -10.52 -18.14
C ALA A 28 7.04 -9.24 -17.69
N LEU A 29 7.10 -8.97 -16.38
CA LEU A 29 7.89 -7.88 -15.81
C LEU A 29 9.37 -8.06 -16.11
N GLN A 30 9.90 -9.28 -16.03
CA GLN A 30 11.27 -9.59 -16.41
C GLN A 30 11.59 -9.34 -17.87
N ALA A 31 10.67 -9.68 -18.77
CA ALA A 31 10.84 -9.37 -20.19
C ALA A 31 10.98 -7.85 -20.40
N LYS A 32 10.18 -7.04 -19.70
CA LYS A 32 10.27 -5.58 -19.74
C LYS A 32 11.53 -5.02 -19.11
N LEU A 33 11.98 -5.57 -17.97
CA LEU A 33 13.27 -5.21 -17.36
C LEU A 33 14.44 -5.51 -18.30
N THR A 34 14.41 -6.66 -18.97
CA THR A 34 15.45 -7.09 -19.91
C THR A 34 15.46 -6.21 -21.17
N ALA A 35 14.29 -5.78 -21.64
CA ALA A 35 14.15 -4.84 -22.75
C ALA A 35 14.52 -3.39 -22.37
N GLY A 36 14.85 -3.11 -21.10
CA GLY A 36 15.09 -1.75 -20.61
C GLY A 36 13.84 -0.87 -20.68
N GLU A 37 12.65 -1.47 -20.66
CA GLU A 37 11.39 -0.74 -20.77
C GLU A 37 10.93 -0.12 -19.45
N ILE A 38 11.32 -0.78 -18.36
CA ILE A 38 11.05 -0.42 -16.96
C ILE A 38 12.29 -0.79 -16.13
N THR A 39 12.31 -0.36 -14.88
CA THR A 39 13.31 -0.67 -13.86
C THR A 39 12.67 -1.41 -12.68
N SER A 40 13.49 -2.08 -11.86
CA SER A 40 13.02 -2.70 -10.62
C SER A 40 12.47 -1.66 -9.66
N VAL A 41 13.01 -0.43 -9.66
CA VAL A 41 12.44 0.70 -8.93
C VAL A 41 11.00 0.97 -9.38
N ASP A 42 10.71 0.99 -10.68
CA ASP A 42 9.36 1.23 -11.19
C ASP A 42 8.36 0.18 -10.70
N ILE A 43 8.78 -1.09 -10.63
CA ILE A 43 7.94 -2.19 -10.14
C ILE A 43 7.69 -2.05 -8.64
N VAL A 44 8.73 -1.80 -7.85
CA VAL A 44 8.62 -1.59 -6.39
C VAL A 44 7.71 -0.41 -6.08
N GLU A 45 7.89 0.71 -6.78
CA GLU A 45 7.09 1.91 -6.63
C GLU A 45 5.62 1.66 -7.00
N SER A 46 5.36 0.91 -8.09
CA SER A 46 4.01 0.48 -8.45
C SER A 46 3.37 -0.42 -7.39
N CYS A 47 4.13 -1.33 -6.78
CA CYS A 47 3.65 -2.20 -5.71
C CYS A 47 3.32 -1.39 -4.45
N LEU A 48 4.20 -0.49 -4.02
CA LEU A 48 3.99 0.37 -2.86
C LEU A 48 2.77 1.27 -3.00
N ALA A 49 2.61 1.94 -4.16
CA ALA A 49 1.44 2.77 -4.43
C ALA A 49 0.13 1.96 -4.33
N ARG A 50 0.17 0.69 -4.74
CA ARG A 50 -1.00 -0.20 -4.67
C ARG A 50 -1.27 -0.68 -3.25
N ILE A 51 -0.23 -0.98 -2.48
CA ILE A 51 -0.32 -1.32 -1.07
C ILE A 51 -0.95 -0.16 -0.28
N GLU A 52 -0.45 1.06 -0.47
CA GLU A 52 -0.98 2.27 0.15
C GLU A 52 -2.47 2.47 -0.16
N ARG A 53 -2.90 2.15 -1.39
CA ARG A 53 -4.29 2.29 -1.83
C ARG A 53 -5.26 1.25 -1.27
N TYR A 54 -4.83 0.00 -1.10
CA TYR A 54 -5.77 -1.11 -0.85
C TYR A 54 -5.57 -1.85 0.48
N ASN A 55 -4.37 -1.83 1.08
CA ASN A 55 -4.11 -2.65 2.26
C ASN A 55 -4.91 -2.20 3.49
N SER A 56 -5.29 -0.91 3.59
CA SER A 56 -6.15 -0.42 4.68
C SER A 56 -7.55 -1.06 4.71
N ARG A 57 -8.01 -1.62 3.58
CA ARG A 57 -9.28 -2.37 3.48
C ARG A 57 -9.07 -3.88 3.49
N LEU A 58 -7.97 -4.33 2.89
CA LEU A 58 -7.67 -5.75 2.73
C LEU A 58 -7.03 -6.37 3.98
N HIS A 59 -6.32 -5.57 4.79
CA HIS A 59 -5.57 -6.01 5.97
C HIS A 59 -4.70 -7.25 5.71
N CYS A 60 -4.12 -7.34 4.51
CA CYS A 60 -3.39 -8.52 4.05
C CYS A 60 -1.89 -8.43 4.29
N LEU A 61 -1.34 -7.25 4.62
CA LEU A 61 0.06 -7.04 5.01
C LEU A 61 0.16 -6.48 6.43
N LEU A 62 1.04 -7.10 7.24
CA LEU A 62 1.38 -6.70 8.61
C LEU A 62 2.49 -5.66 8.65
N SER A 63 3.51 -5.85 7.81
CA SER A 63 4.69 -5.00 7.78
C SER A 63 5.16 -4.83 6.35
N ILE A 64 5.74 -3.67 6.06
CA ILE A 64 6.27 -3.32 4.75
C ILE A 64 7.70 -2.86 4.99
N ARG A 65 8.65 -3.35 4.19
CA ARG A 65 10.04 -2.94 4.29
C ARG A 65 10.13 -1.42 4.08
N PRO A 66 10.95 -0.68 4.83
CA PRO A 66 11.05 0.77 4.67
C PRO A 66 11.33 1.17 3.21
N ARG A 67 10.52 2.09 2.66
CA ARG A 67 10.57 2.49 1.23
C ARG A 67 11.99 2.82 0.76
N MET A 68 12.74 3.56 1.56
CA MET A 68 14.11 3.94 1.25
C MET A 68 15.02 2.72 1.02
N GLN A 69 14.90 1.68 1.85
CA GLN A 69 15.66 0.45 1.69
C GLN A 69 15.22 -0.31 0.43
N LEU A 70 13.90 -0.34 0.16
CA LEU A 70 13.36 -0.98 -1.04
C LEU A 70 13.87 -0.31 -2.33
N VAL A 71 13.80 1.02 -2.40
CA VAL A 71 14.25 1.79 -3.56
C VAL A 71 15.77 1.66 -3.73
N ALA A 72 16.55 1.72 -2.64
CA ALA A 72 17.99 1.52 -2.70
C ALA A 72 18.36 0.12 -3.20
N HIS A 73 17.71 -0.93 -2.67
CA HIS A 73 17.94 -2.31 -3.09
C HIS A 73 17.55 -2.53 -4.57
N ALA A 74 16.38 -2.03 -4.98
CA ALA A 74 15.94 -2.08 -6.37
C ALA A 74 16.92 -1.37 -7.31
N THR A 75 17.37 -0.16 -6.94
CA THR A 75 18.36 0.61 -7.70
C THR A 75 19.66 -0.15 -7.87
N SER A 76 20.13 -0.85 -6.82
CA SER A 76 21.32 -1.69 -6.89
C SER A 76 21.15 -2.85 -7.87
N LEU A 77 19.99 -3.52 -7.85
CA LEU A 77 19.71 -4.64 -8.76
C LEU A 77 19.56 -4.17 -10.21
N ASP A 78 19.03 -2.96 -10.44
CA ASP A 78 19.00 -2.31 -11.74
C ASP A 78 20.41 -1.97 -12.25
N ALA A 79 21.29 -1.48 -11.36
CA ALA A 79 22.69 -1.21 -11.69
C ALA A 79 23.44 -2.49 -12.04
N GLU A 80 23.22 -3.56 -11.27
CA GLU A 80 23.78 -4.88 -11.54
C GLU A 80 23.31 -5.42 -12.90
N ARG A 81 22.01 -5.29 -13.22
CA ARG A 81 21.45 -5.68 -14.52
C ARG A 81 22.12 -4.94 -15.68
N ARG A 82 22.36 -3.63 -15.55
CA ARG A 82 23.07 -2.84 -16.57
C ARG A 82 24.54 -3.26 -16.71
N ALA A 83 25.21 -3.57 -15.60
CA ALA A 83 26.62 -3.95 -15.60
C ALA A 83 26.84 -5.38 -16.12
N ARG A 84 25.88 -6.29 -15.91
CA ARG A 84 26.00 -7.73 -16.21
C ARG A 84 24.72 -8.32 -16.83
N PRO A 85 24.30 -7.86 -18.02
CA PRO A 85 23.02 -8.28 -18.63
C PRO A 85 22.92 -9.78 -18.93
N TYR A 86 24.04 -10.48 -19.06
CA TYR A 86 24.12 -11.92 -19.34
C TYR A 86 24.42 -12.78 -18.11
N ALA A 87 24.53 -12.18 -16.91
CA ALA A 87 24.86 -12.88 -15.68
C ALA A 87 23.97 -12.39 -14.52
N LEU A 88 22.66 -12.36 -14.76
CA LEU A 88 21.66 -12.08 -13.74
C LEU A 88 21.61 -13.21 -12.71
N ARG A 89 21.24 -12.88 -11.47
CA ARG A 89 21.25 -13.87 -10.37
C ARG A 89 20.22 -14.97 -10.51
N SER A 90 19.06 -14.67 -11.10
CA SER A 90 18.00 -15.64 -11.36
C SER A 90 17.01 -15.13 -12.42
N LYS A 91 16.06 -16.00 -12.80
CA LYS A 91 14.89 -15.64 -13.61
C LYS A 91 13.98 -14.61 -12.92
N LEU A 92 14.17 -14.33 -11.62
CA LEU A 92 13.38 -13.38 -10.83
C LEU A 92 14.23 -12.21 -10.28
N HIS A 93 15.44 -11.99 -10.83
CA HIS A 93 16.28 -10.84 -10.50
C HIS A 93 15.52 -9.51 -10.59
N GLY A 94 15.50 -8.73 -9.53
CA GLY A 94 14.82 -7.43 -9.48
C GLY A 94 13.29 -7.48 -9.33
N ILE A 95 12.69 -8.65 -9.07
CA ILE A 95 11.23 -8.80 -8.87
C ILE A 95 10.88 -8.76 -7.38
N PRO A 96 9.85 -7.98 -6.98
CA PRO A 96 9.38 -7.96 -5.60
C PRO A 96 8.54 -9.18 -5.21
N ILE A 97 8.68 -9.61 -3.95
CA ILE A 97 7.95 -10.72 -3.34
C ILE A 97 7.50 -10.37 -1.92
N ILE A 98 6.32 -10.84 -1.55
CA ILE A 98 5.78 -10.74 -0.18
C ILE A 98 5.92 -12.08 0.54
N LEU A 99 6.36 -12.07 1.80
CA LEU A 99 6.54 -13.28 2.58
C LEU A 99 5.45 -13.37 3.66
N LYS A 100 4.87 -14.54 3.89
CA LYS A 100 4.00 -14.75 5.07
C LYS A 100 4.76 -14.41 6.37
N ASP A 101 4.05 -14.02 7.42
CA ASP A 101 4.63 -13.67 8.71
C ASP A 101 5.18 -14.84 9.55
N VAL A 102 5.69 -15.87 8.87
CA VAL A 102 6.37 -17.05 9.45
C VAL A 102 7.86 -17.07 9.15
N PHE A 103 8.31 -16.36 8.10
CA PHE A 103 9.72 -16.35 7.67
C PHE A 103 10.51 -15.31 8.47
N VAL A 104 11.37 -15.73 9.39
CA VAL A 104 12.14 -14.79 10.21
C VAL A 104 12.95 -13.85 9.32
N THR A 105 12.76 -12.55 9.50
CA THR A 105 13.51 -11.48 8.83
C THR A 105 14.39 -10.77 9.84
N GLY A 106 15.66 -10.60 9.50
CA GLY A 106 16.63 -9.90 10.33
C GLY A 106 16.33 -8.39 10.43
N PRO A 107 16.90 -7.72 11.44
CA PRO A 107 16.65 -6.31 11.72
C PRO A 107 17.04 -5.39 10.56
N GLU A 108 17.99 -5.80 9.70
CA GLU A 108 18.42 -5.09 8.50
C GLU A 108 17.28 -4.86 7.49
N LEU A 109 16.28 -5.74 7.49
CA LEU A 109 15.10 -5.61 6.63
C LEU A 109 14.02 -4.70 7.22
N GLY A 110 14.16 -4.27 8.48
CA GLY A 110 13.23 -3.34 9.14
C GLY A 110 11.79 -3.87 9.26
N MET A 111 11.61 -5.20 9.28
CA MET A 111 10.31 -5.86 9.38
C MET A 111 10.37 -6.92 10.49
N PRO A 112 9.49 -6.86 11.51
CA PRO A 112 9.41 -7.90 12.52
C PRO A 112 8.79 -9.19 11.94
N THR A 113 9.00 -10.31 12.62
CA THR A 113 8.28 -11.56 12.36
C THR A 113 7.50 -11.96 13.59
N THR A 114 6.17 -12.00 13.49
CA THR A 114 5.30 -12.07 14.66
C THR A 114 4.41 -13.31 14.70
N VAL A 115 4.33 -14.07 13.61
CA VAL A 115 3.35 -15.15 13.39
C VAL A 115 1.91 -14.71 13.66
N GLY A 116 1.65 -13.42 13.42
CA GLY A 116 0.40 -12.72 13.74
C GLY A 116 0.13 -12.48 15.22
N ALA A 117 1.03 -12.88 16.13
CA ALA A 117 0.80 -12.89 17.57
C ALA A 117 1.50 -11.73 18.29
N ALA A 118 0.77 -11.08 19.21
CA ALA A 118 1.27 -9.91 19.93
C ALA A 118 2.52 -10.20 20.79
N VAL A 119 2.66 -11.43 21.30
CA VAL A 119 3.82 -11.84 22.11
C VAL A 119 5.14 -11.65 21.36
N PHE A 120 5.14 -11.80 20.04
CA PHE A 120 6.33 -11.67 19.19
C PHE A 120 6.48 -10.28 18.56
N ALA A 121 5.49 -9.39 18.70
CA ALA A 121 5.49 -8.09 18.02
C ALA A 121 6.67 -7.17 18.41
N GLY A 122 7.17 -7.32 19.64
CA GLY A 122 8.34 -6.58 20.14
C GLY A 122 9.66 -7.35 20.09
N MET A 123 9.69 -8.55 19.51
CA MET A 123 10.92 -9.36 19.47
C MET A 123 11.79 -9.01 18.26
N THR A 124 13.09 -8.83 18.51
CA THR A 124 14.10 -8.60 17.48
C THR A 124 14.71 -9.93 17.05
N ALA A 125 14.65 -10.24 15.75
CA ALA A 125 15.32 -11.41 15.18
C ALA A 125 16.85 -11.24 15.23
N LYS A 126 17.59 -12.34 15.41
CA LYS A 126 19.06 -12.34 15.37
C LYS A 126 19.60 -12.22 13.94
N ARG A 127 18.90 -12.82 12.99
CA ARG A 127 19.25 -12.85 11.55
C ARG A 127 18.04 -13.23 10.72
N SER A 128 18.09 -12.97 9.43
CA SER A 128 17.16 -13.53 8.46
C SER A 128 17.24 -15.06 8.41
N ALA A 129 16.13 -15.71 8.11
CA ALA A 129 16.09 -17.14 7.84
C ALA A 129 16.92 -17.45 6.57
N PRO A 130 17.64 -18.59 6.49
CA PRO A 130 18.43 -18.93 5.31
C PRO A 130 17.64 -18.90 3.99
N LEU A 131 16.34 -19.21 4.04
CA LEU A 131 15.46 -19.13 2.87
C LEU A 131 15.21 -17.67 2.43
N VAL A 132 15.13 -16.72 3.36
CA VAL A 132 15.03 -15.29 3.05
C VAL A 132 16.30 -14.80 2.38
N ASP A 133 17.47 -15.22 2.90
CA ASP A 133 18.77 -14.89 2.31
C ASP A 133 18.89 -15.45 0.88
N ARG A 134 18.48 -16.71 0.66
CA ARG A 134 18.43 -17.32 -0.67
C ARG A 134 17.61 -16.50 -1.68
N LEU A 135 16.45 -15.97 -1.26
CA LEU A 135 15.63 -15.13 -2.14
C LEU A 135 16.36 -13.82 -2.51
N GLN A 136 17.05 -13.20 -1.55
CA GLN A 136 17.84 -11.99 -1.79
C GLN A 136 19.06 -12.27 -2.67
N GLU A 137 19.73 -13.40 -2.45
CA GLU A 137 20.84 -13.89 -3.27
C GLU A 137 20.40 -14.19 -4.70
N ALA A 138 19.17 -14.69 -4.90
CA ALA A 138 18.55 -14.83 -6.22
C ALA A 138 18.16 -13.48 -6.85
N GLY A 139 18.43 -12.36 -6.18
CA GLY A 139 18.15 -11.01 -6.65
C GLY A 139 16.70 -10.57 -6.46
N MET A 140 15.90 -11.27 -5.66
CA MET A 140 14.51 -10.87 -5.39
C MET A 140 14.43 -9.78 -4.31
N ILE A 141 13.39 -8.96 -4.37
CA ILE A 141 13.19 -7.84 -3.44
C ILE A 141 12.10 -8.21 -2.44
N ILE A 142 12.48 -8.47 -1.18
CA ILE A 142 11.50 -8.72 -0.12
C ILE A 142 10.76 -7.42 0.19
N LEU A 143 9.48 -7.36 -0.18
CA LEU A 143 8.64 -6.17 -0.12
C LEU A 143 8.00 -5.96 1.26
N GLY A 144 7.55 -7.04 1.88
CA GLY A 144 6.71 -6.97 3.07
C GLY A 144 6.37 -8.33 3.66
N LYS A 145 5.70 -8.30 4.80
CA LYS A 145 5.19 -9.44 5.56
C LYS A 145 3.68 -9.51 5.44
N ALA A 146 3.16 -10.61 4.94
CA ALA A 146 1.73 -10.85 4.81
C ALA A 146 1.10 -11.27 6.14
N ASN A 147 -0.12 -10.79 6.37
CA ASN A 147 -1.00 -11.25 7.45
C ASN A 147 -1.40 -12.72 7.22
N MET A 148 -1.86 -13.36 8.28
CA MET A 148 -2.12 -14.79 8.34
C MET A 148 -3.15 -15.10 9.43
N THR A 149 -3.67 -16.33 9.46
CA THR A 149 -4.31 -16.82 10.68
C THR A 149 -3.23 -17.01 11.76
N GLU A 150 -3.42 -16.41 12.93
CA GLU A 150 -2.45 -16.41 14.03
C GLU A 150 -1.92 -17.82 14.37
N PHE A 151 -0.61 -17.96 14.59
CA PHE A 151 0.06 -19.27 14.81
C PHE A 151 -0.25 -20.30 13.73
N CYS A 152 -0.39 -19.85 12.47
CA CYS A 152 -0.81 -20.70 11.35
C CYS A 152 -2.20 -21.36 11.53
N GLY A 153 -3.04 -20.84 12.43
CA GLY A 153 -4.33 -21.42 12.80
C GLY A 153 -4.29 -22.27 14.07
N PHE A 154 -3.12 -22.45 14.70
CA PHE A 154 -2.93 -23.37 15.82
C PHE A 154 -3.10 -22.71 17.20
N LYS A 155 -3.85 -21.61 17.29
CA LYS A 155 -4.14 -20.92 18.56
C LYS A 155 -5.47 -21.34 19.18
N SER A 156 -6.56 -21.28 18.42
CA SER A 156 -7.92 -21.63 18.86
C SER A 156 -8.79 -22.01 17.66
N ASN A 157 -9.70 -22.96 17.84
CA ASN A 157 -10.72 -23.34 16.86
C ASN A 157 -11.79 -22.27 16.61
N LEU A 158 -11.84 -21.21 17.44
CA LEU A 158 -12.78 -20.09 17.28
C LEU A 158 -12.23 -18.99 16.36
N ILE A 159 -10.95 -19.04 15.99
CA ILE A 159 -10.33 -17.99 15.18
C ILE A 159 -10.82 -18.07 13.75
N LYS A 160 -11.38 -16.95 13.26
CA LYS A 160 -11.75 -16.81 11.85
C LYS A 160 -10.48 -16.84 11.01
N SER A 161 -10.50 -17.62 9.93
CA SER A 161 -9.35 -17.70 9.02
C SER A 161 -8.96 -16.31 8.49
N GLY A 162 -7.67 -16.03 8.53
CA GLY A 162 -7.08 -14.75 8.13
C GLY A 162 -7.09 -13.65 9.19
N TRP A 163 -7.59 -13.92 10.39
CA TRP A 163 -7.46 -13.03 11.53
C TRP A 163 -6.16 -13.29 12.31
N SER A 164 -5.50 -12.21 12.72
CA SER A 164 -4.44 -12.24 13.72
C SER A 164 -4.51 -11.03 14.63
N THR A 165 -3.94 -11.15 15.83
CA THR A 165 -3.85 -10.03 16.77
C THR A 165 -3.09 -8.84 16.18
N CYS A 166 -1.98 -9.09 15.48
CA CYS A 166 -1.16 -8.03 14.90
C CYS A 166 -1.79 -7.36 13.66
N GLY A 167 -2.60 -8.09 12.90
CA GLY A 167 -3.08 -7.64 11.58
C GLY A 167 -4.58 -7.39 11.46
N GLY A 168 -5.36 -7.80 12.46
CA GLY A 168 -6.80 -7.90 12.33
C GLY A 168 -7.21 -8.92 11.26
N GLN A 169 -8.44 -8.78 10.76
CA GLN A 169 -9.03 -9.68 9.78
C GLN A 169 -8.57 -9.35 8.36
N THR A 170 -7.82 -10.25 7.73
CA THR A 170 -7.58 -10.23 6.28
C THR A 170 -8.91 -10.36 5.54
N ASN A 171 -9.17 -9.46 4.60
CA ASN A 171 -10.40 -9.42 3.82
C ASN A 171 -10.16 -9.86 2.37
N SER A 172 -11.11 -10.62 1.82
CA SER A 172 -11.05 -11.03 0.41
C SER A 172 -11.11 -9.81 -0.53
N PRO A 173 -10.33 -9.79 -1.62
CA PRO A 173 -10.41 -8.71 -2.60
C PRO A 173 -11.70 -8.76 -3.41
N TYR A 174 -12.45 -9.87 -3.35
CA TYR A 174 -13.71 -10.11 -4.05
C TYR A 174 -14.95 -9.72 -3.25
N ARG A 175 -14.79 -9.11 -2.06
CA ARG A 175 -15.91 -8.61 -1.26
C ARG A 175 -16.79 -7.65 -2.05
N ARG A 176 -18.09 -7.76 -1.84
CA ARG A 176 -19.11 -6.98 -2.57
C ARG A 176 -19.97 -6.19 -1.61
N ARG A 177 -20.33 -4.96 -1.99
CA ARG A 177 -21.15 -4.07 -1.15
C ARG A 177 -22.58 -4.57 -0.98
N ASP A 178 -23.09 -5.38 -1.90
CA ASP A 178 -24.47 -5.88 -1.90
C ASP A 178 -24.67 -7.17 -1.08
N LEU A 179 -23.62 -7.66 -0.40
CA LEU A 179 -23.67 -8.86 0.43
C LEU A 179 -23.51 -8.51 1.91
N VAL A 180 -24.27 -9.20 2.76
CA VAL A 180 -24.06 -9.17 4.21
C VAL A 180 -22.77 -9.91 4.59
N GLU A 181 -22.22 -9.64 5.78
CA GLU A 181 -20.91 -10.14 6.20
C GLU A 181 -20.76 -11.66 6.07
N ASP A 182 -21.77 -12.42 6.48
CA ASP A 182 -21.73 -13.90 6.46
C ASP A 182 -21.74 -14.50 5.04
N ASP A 183 -22.21 -13.74 4.05
CA ASP A 183 -22.21 -14.16 2.65
C ASP A 183 -20.98 -13.66 1.87
N GLN A 184 -20.13 -12.83 2.48
CA GLN A 184 -18.93 -12.31 1.82
C GLN A 184 -17.97 -13.44 1.44
N PRO A 185 -17.22 -13.28 0.33
CA PRO A 185 -16.11 -14.17 0.02
C PRO A 185 -15.09 -14.23 1.17
N ILE A 186 -14.69 -15.44 1.54
CA ILE A 186 -13.66 -15.76 2.52
C ILE A 186 -12.27 -15.69 1.91
N THR A 187 -11.25 -15.64 2.77
CA THR A 187 -9.82 -15.72 2.39
C THR A 187 -9.21 -17.09 2.61
N ALA A 188 -9.91 -17.97 3.34
CA ALA A 188 -9.33 -19.15 3.99
C ALA A 188 -8.03 -18.81 4.73
N GLY A 189 -7.20 -19.80 5.02
CA GLY A 189 -5.97 -19.61 5.78
C GLY A 189 -5.14 -20.89 5.86
N SER A 190 -3.95 -20.84 6.45
CA SER A 190 -3.43 -19.67 7.20
C SER A 190 -2.62 -18.68 6.36
N SER A 191 -2.26 -18.97 5.11
CA SER A 191 -1.56 -18.04 4.21
C SER A 191 -2.49 -17.02 3.54
N SER A 192 -3.45 -16.48 4.29
CA SER A 192 -4.51 -15.59 3.80
C SER A 192 -3.96 -14.33 3.15
N GLY A 193 -3.08 -13.60 3.84
CA GLY A 193 -2.53 -12.34 3.36
C GLY A 193 -1.68 -12.52 2.11
N SER A 194 -0.91 -13.62 2.03
CA SER A 194 -0.10 -13.95 0.85
C SER A 194 -0.97 -14.12 -0.39
N ALA A 195 -2.04 -14.92 -0.30
CA ALA A 195 -2.97 -15.14 -1.40
C ALA A 195 -3.73 -13.86 -1.79
N VAL A 196 -4.23 -13.10 -0.80
CA VAL A 196 -4.93 -11.83 -1.04
C VAL A 196 -4.01 -10.80 -1.67
N ALA A 197 -2.76 -10.70 -1.23
CA ALA A 197 -1.80 -9.74 -1.77
C ALA A 197 -1.51 -10.00 -3.26
N VAL A 198 -1.36 -11.27 -3.65
CA VAL A 198 -1.16 -11.65 -5.06
C VAL A 198 -2.43 -11.46 -5.88
N ALA A 199 -3.59 -11.91 -5.40
CA ALA A 199 -4.87 -11.72 -6.10
C ALA A 199 -5.22 -10.24 -6.30
N ALA A 200 -4.93 -9.44 -5.28
CA ALA A 200 -5.08 -8.00 -5.31
C ALA A 200 -3.86 -7.28 -5.88
N GLY A 201 -2.96 -7.93 -6.64
CA GLY A 201 -1.88 -7.25 -7.38
C GLY A 201 -0.88 -6.43 -6.56
N LEU A 202 -0.82 -6.60 -5.24
CA LEU A 202 0.08 -5.83 -4.37
C LEU A 202 1.55 -6.23 -4.57
N ALA A 203 1.77 -7.48 -4.96
CA ALA A 203 3.01 -7.99 -5.52
C ALA A 203 2.70 -9.04 -6.60
N PRO A 204 3.64 -9.32 -7.52
CA PRO A 204 3.47 -10.40 -8.49
C PRO A 204 3.57 -11.78 -7.84
N LEU A 205 4.36 -11.90 -6.77
CA LEU A 205 4.68 -13.14 -6.07
C LEU A 205 4.47 -13.01 -4.57
N SER A 206 4.09 -14.12 -3.94
CA SER A 206 4.26 -14.28 -2.50
C SER A 206 4.71 -15.68 -2.11
N LEU A 207 5.20 -15.81 -0.89
CA LEU A 207 5.59 -17.09 -0.29
C LEU A 207 4.74 -17.35 0.95
N GLY A 208 4.31 -18.60 1.12
CA GLY A 208 3.60 -19.08 2.31
C GLY A 208 4.13 -20.43 2.78
N ASN A 209 3.50 -20.97 3.83
CA ASN A 209 3.74 -22.32 4.33
C ASN A 209 2.44 -23.05 4.61
N GLU A 210 2.52 -24.37 4.62
CA GLU A 210 1.40 -25.30 4.78
C GLU A 210 1.79 -26.52 5.60
N THR A 211 1.00 -26.79 6.65
CA THR A 211 0.90 -28.08 7.33
C THR A 211 -0.11 -28.98 6.63
N SER A 212 -1.31 -28.45 6.34
CA SER A 212 -2.34 -29.05 5.49
C SER A 212 -3.27 -27.95 4.98
N ALA A 213 -3.48 -27.86 3.66
CA ALA A 213 -4.32 -26.89 2.96
C ALA A 213 -3.94 -25.40 3.11
N ALA A 214 -3.10 -25.03 4.08
CA ALA A 214 -2.85 -23.65 4.50
C ALA A 214 -2.14 -22.74 3.48
N LEU A 215 -1.71 -23.25 2.34
CA LEU A 215 -1.17 -22.54 1.19
C LEU A 215 -2.13 -22.65 -0.01
N VAL A 216 -2.51 -23.88 -0.39
CA VAL A 216 -3.29 -24.11 -1.61
C VAL A 216 -4.77 -23.72 -1.46
N TYR A 217 -5.34 -23.83 -0.27
CA TYR A 217 -6.73 -23.41 -0.02
C TYR A 217 -6.93 -21.89 -0.08
N PRO A 218 -6.14 -21.04 0.62
CA PRO A 218 -6.25 -19.60 0.48
C PRO A 218 -6.00 -19.13 -0.96
N ALA A 219 -5.06 -19.76 -1.68
CA ALA A 219 -4.84 -19.48 -3.10
C ALA A 219 -6.06 -19.81 -3.97
N SER A 220 -6.70 -20.96 -3.75
CA SER A 220 -7.90 -21.37 -4.49
C SER A 220 -9.04 -20.37 -4.32
N VAL A 221 -9.35 -19.99 -3.07
CA VAL A 221 -10.44 -19.06 -2.80
C VAL A 221 -10.09 -17.63 -3.23
N CYS A 222 -8.81 -17.31 -3.42
CA CYS A 222 -8.36 -16.05 -4.01
C CYS A 222 -8.22 -16.10 -5.55
N GLY A 223 -8.48 -17.25 -6.19
CA GLY A 223 -8.43 -17.39 -7.64
C GLY A 223 -7.02 -17.27 -8.22
N VAL A 224 -6.01 -17.71 -7.46
CA VAL A 224 -4.59 -17.68 -7.85
C VAL A 224 -3.97 -19.07 -7.74
N TYR A 225 -2.83 -19.25 -8.39
CA TYR A 225 -2.08 -20.50 -8.34
C TYR A 225 -1.25 -20.59 -7.06
N ALA A 226 -1.09 -21.80 -6.56
CA ALA A 226 -0.08 -22.11 -5.56
C ALA A 226 0.45 -23.53 -5.75
N TYR A 227 1.70 -23.73 -5.34
CA TYR A 227 2.37 -25.02 -5.33
C TYR A 227 3.01 -25.18 -3.97
N LYS A 228 2.69 -26.26 -3.25
CA LYS A 228 3.37 -26.67 -2.03
C LYS A 228 4.52 -27.59 -2.42
N CYS A 229 5.74 -27.20 -2.08
CA CYS A 229 6.94 -28.01 -2.32
C CYS A 229 6.82 -29.40 -1.66
N GLY A 230 7.61 -30.34 -2.17
CA GLY A 230 7.77 -31.68 -1.60
C GLY A 230 8.37 -31.60 -0.18
N TYR A 231 8.03 -32.56 0.66
CA TYR A 231 8.57 -32.61 2.03
C TYR A 231 10.11 -32.68 2.03
N LYS A 232 10.75 -31.84 2.86
CA LYS A 232 12.21 -31.74 2.99
C LYS A 232 13.00 -31.31 1.73
N THR A 233 12.32 -30.85 0.68
CA THR A 233 12.97 -30.25 -0.50
C THR A 233 13.50 -28.84 -0.25
N VAL A 234 12.93 -28.15 0.75
CA VAL A 234 13.32 -26.80 1.19
C VAL A 234 13.65 -26.83 2.68
N PRO A 235 14.80 -26.27 3.13
CA PRO A 235 15.10 -26.10 4.54
C PRO A 235 14.12 -25.15 5.23
N MET A 236 13.75 -25.51 6.46
CA MET A 236 12.76 -24.77 7.26
C MET A 236 13.39 -24.00 8.43
N GLU A 237 14.73 -23.92 8.51
CA GLU A 237 15.40 -23.12 9.56
C GLU A 237 14.93 -21.65 9.49
N GLY A 238 14.54 -21.09 10.64
CA GLY A 238 14.02 -19.72 10.72
C GLY A 238 12.62 -19.54 10.10
N VAL A 239 11.91 -20.63 9.80
CA VAL A 239 10.50 -20.60 9.39
C VAL A 239 9.65 -21.13 10.55
N PHE A 240 8.61 -20.41 10.94
CA PHE A 240 7.67 -20.91 11.93
C PHE A 240 6.93 -22.15 11.39
N CYS A 241 7.04 -23.26 12.12
CA CYS A 241 6.38 -24.51 11.78
C CYS A 241 5.40 -24.94 12.88
N ILE A 242 4.29 -25.57 12.48
CA ILE A 242 3.44 -26.34 13.40
C ILE A 242 4.08 -27.71 13.66
N SER A 243 4.56 -28.36 12.61
CA SER A 243 5.05 -29.74 12.64
C SER A 243 6.31 -29.87 11.78
N ASP A 244 7.35 -30.54 12.29
CA ASP A 244 8.54 -30.88 11.50
C ASP A 244 8.22 -31.96 10.46
N SER A 245 7.21 -32.78 10.75
CA SER A 245 6.83 -33.94 9.93
C SER A 245 6.00 -33.60 8.71
N PHE A 246 5.34 -32.45 8.67
CA PHE A 246 4.36 -32.11 7.63
C PHE A 246 4.55 -30.74 6.98
N ASP A 247 5.16 -29.78 7.67
CA ASP A 247 5.24 -28.41 7.16
C ASP A 247 6.12 -28.30 5.92
N CYS A 248 5.60 -27.61 4.92
CA CYS A 248 6.30 -27.28 3.68
C CYS A 248 6.06 -25.81 3.33
N VAL A 249 6.95 -25.20 2.57
CA VAL A 249 6.74 -23.86 1.98
C VAL A 249 6.20 -23.98 0.55
N GLY A 250 5.75 -22.87 0.00
CA GLY A 250 5.41 -22.85 -1.41
C GLY A 250 5.07 -21.47 -1.98
N PRO A 251 5.31 -21.27 -3.30
CA PRO A 251 4.97 -20.04 -4.01
C PRO A 251 3.47 -19.88 -4.23
N ILE A 252 3.03 -18.63 -4.28
CA ILE A 252 1.69 -18.20 -4.74
C ILE A 252 1.86 -17.12 -5.81
N ALA A 253 1.18 -17.27 -6.95
CA ALA A 253 1.28 -16.37 -8.10
C ALA A 253 -0.02 -16.35 -8.92
N ARG A 254 -0.21 -15.32 -9.76
CA ARG A 254 -1.33 -15.28 -10.73
C ARG A 254 -1.04 -16.08 -12.00
N ASP A 255 0.23 -16.37 -12.27
CA ASP A 255 0.68 -17.03 -13.50
C ASP A 255 1.44 -18.33 -13.16
N PRO A 256 1.16 -19.45 -13.85
CA PRO A 256 1.91 -20.70 -13.67
C PRO A 256 3.41 -20.58 -13.88
N ALA A 257 3.87 -19.76 -14.83
CA ALA A 257 5.30 -19.60 -15.10
C ALA A 257 6.04 -18.94 -13.93
N ASP A 258 5.34 -18.08 -13.19
CA ASP A 258 5.87 -17.44 -11.98
C ASP A 258 5.98 -18.46 -10.82
N ILE A 259 5.04 -19.41 -10.71
CA ILE A 259 5.13 -20.55 -9.78
C ILE A 259 6.37 -21.38 -10.07
N VAL A 260 6.59 -21.76 -11.33
CA VAL A 260 7.76 -22.54 -11.75
C VAL A 260 9.06 -21.80 -11.43
N ALA A 261 9.15 -20.52 -11.81
CA ALA A 261 10.35 -19.72 -11.60
C ALA A 261 10.71 -19.56 -10.12
N LEU A 262 9.72 -19.43 -9.24
CA LEU A 262 9.96 -19.34 -7.81
C LEU A 262 10.26 -20.72 -7.19
N ALA A 263 9.60 -21.80 -7.62
CA ALA A 263 9.90 -23.16 -7.15
C ALA A 263 11.36 -23.55 -7.43
N GLU A 264 11.90 -23.22 -8.61
CA GLU A 264 13.32 -23.45 -8.97
C GLU A 264 14.31 -22.74 -8.02
N ILE A 265 13.93 -21.60 -7.42
CA ILE A 265 14.77 -20.87 -6.44
C ILE A 265 14.68 -21.49 -5.05
N LEU A 266 13.51 -22.00 -4.68
CA LEU A 266 13.25 -22.49 -3.33
C LEU A 266 13.95 -23.83 -3.06
N GLU A 267 13.87 -24.76 -4.00
CA GLU A 267 14.35 -26.14 -3.82
C GLU A 267 15.88 -26.22 -4.00
N GLN A 268 16.58 -26.89 -3.06
CA GLN A 268 18.06 -26.81 -2.98
C GLN A 268 18.81 -27.49 -4.12
N GLU A 269 18.16 -28.44 -4.80
CA GLU A 269 18.65 -29.10 -6.00
C GLU A 269 17.39 -29.49 -6.79
N PRO A 270 16.79 -28.58 -7.58
CA PRO A 270 15.57 -28.92 -8.29
C PRO A 270 15.92 -30.08 -9.24
N SER A 271 15.30 -31.24 -9.02
CA SER A 271 15.43 -32.41 -9.90
C SER A 271 14.83 -32.16 -11.28
N PHE A 272 14.23 -30.99 -11.47
CA PHE A 272 13.50 -30.58 -12.64
C PHE A 272 14.04 -29.26 -13.19
N SER A 273 14.12 -29.19 -14.52
CA SER A 273 14.05 -27.93 -15.24
C SER A 273 12.81 -28.02 -16.10
N VAL A 274 11.73 -27.37 -15.68
CA VAL A 274 10.53 -27.32 -16.51
C VAL A 274 10.85 -26.36 -17.65
N ALA A 275 11.40 -26.89 -18.75
CA ALA A 275 11.30 -26.22 -20.03
C ALA A 275 9.79 -25.98 -20.24
N ILE A 276 9.35 -24.71 -20.17
CA ILE A 276 7.98 -24.32 -20.51
C ILE A 276 7.71 -25.01 -21.85
N ALA A 277 6.80 -25.99 -21.84
CA ALA A 277 6.76 -27.09 -22.80
C ALA A 277 7.18 -26.71 -24.23
N SER A 278 8.00 -27.58 -24.81
CA SER A 278 8.58 -27.45 -26.14
C SER A 278 7.58 -26.95 -27.19
N LYS A 279 8.10 -26.21 -28.17
CA LYS A 279 7.38 -25.83 -29.41
C LYS A 279 6.86 -27.05 -30.22
N ASP A 280 7.10 -28.28 -29.75
CA ASP A 280 6.88 -29.53 -30.48
C ASP A 280 5.47 -30.12 -30.27
N GLY A 281 4.71 -29.62 -29.29
CA GLY A 281 3.28 -29.86 -29.18
C GLY A 281 2.53 -28.92 -30.11
N GLY A 282 2.02 -29.43 -31.24
CA GLY A 282 1.07 -28.67 -32.06
C GLY A 282 -0.11 -28.14 -31.22
N PRO A 283 -0.85 -27.12 -31.70
CA PRO A 283 -2.00 -26.57 -30.97
C PRO A 283 -2.95 -27.69 -30.51
N ARG A 284 -3.45 -27.59 -29.26
CA ARG A 284 -4.35 -28.58 -28.60
C ARG A 284 -3.69 -29.85 -28.03
N GLN A 285 -2.42 -29.81 -27.65
CA GLN A 285 -1.70 -30.94 -27.04
C GLN A 285 -1.07 -30.59 -25.68
N GLU A 286 -1.60 -29.59 -24.98
CA GLU A 286 -1.04 -29.04 -23.74
C GLU A 286 -0.95 -30.07 -22.60
N PHE A 287 -1.88 -31.04 -22.55
CA PHE A 287 -1.90 -32.12 -21.55
C PHE A 287 -1.31 -33.44 -22.07
N ARG A 288 -0.66 -33.44 -23.26
CA ARG A 288 -0.10 -34.66 -23.85
C ARG A 288 0.92 -35.31 -22.92
N GLY A 289 0.73 -36.61 -22.70
CA GLY A 289 1.60 -37.42 -21.84
C GLY A 289 1.32 -37.25 -20.34
N LEU A 290 0.25 -36.57 -19.95
CA LEU A 290 -0.24 -36.52 -18.57
C LEU A 290 -1.43 -37.49 -18.40
N ASN A 291 -1.31 -38.35 -17.39
CA ASN A 291 -2.34 -39.27 -16.93
C ASN A 291 -3.01 -38.70 -15.67
N VAL A 292 -4.24 -38.23 -15.81
CA VAL A 292 -4.94 -37.52 -14.74
C VAL A 292 -6.13 -38.35 -14.25
N GLY A 293 -6.19 -38.63 -12.95
CA GLY A 293 -7.40 -39.13 -12.31
C GLY A 293 -8.16 -38.01 -11.66
N VAL A 294 -9.46 -37.90 -11.92
CA VAL A 294 -10.32 -36.87 -11.35
C VAL A 294 -11.36 -37.55 -10.48
N VAL A 295 -11.39 -37.24 -9.18
CA VAL A 295 -12.39 -37.79 -8.26
C VAL A 295 -13.72 -37.02 -8.40
N ALA A 296 -14.80 -37.54 -7.83
CA ALA A 296 -16.08 -36.84 -7.80
C ALA A 296 -15.94 -35.48 -7.08
N SER A 297 -16.63 -34.43 -7.56
CA SER A 297 -16.51 -33.06 -7.01
C SER A 297 -16.88 -32.94 -5.53
N THR A 298 -17.67 -33.88 -5.01
CA THR A 298 -18.13 -33.94 -3.62
C THR A 298 -17.28 -34.86 -2.74
N TRP A 299 -16.32 -35.59 -3.31
CA TRP A 299 -15.49 -36.51 -2.53
C TRP A 299 -14.65 -35.76 -1.50
N GLY A 300 -14.73 -36.18 -0.24
CA GLY A 300 -13.99 -35.58 0.87
C GLY A 300 -14.36 -34.12 1.15
N VAL A 301 -15.51 -33.64 0.67
CA VAL A 301 -16.01 -32.29 0.93
C VAL A 301 -16.99 -32.34 2.12
N HIS A 302 -16.92 -31.35 3.01
CA HIS A 302 -17.86 -31.24 4.13
C HIS A 302 -19.31 -31.04 3.64
N GLU A 303 -20.28 -31.66 4.32
CA GLU A 303 -21.70 -31.71 3.89
C GLU A 303 -22.30 -30.32 3.62
N SER A 304 -21.98 -29.32 4.45
CA SER A 304 -22.46 -27.94 4.25
C SER A 304 -22.00 -27.32 2.92
N LEU A 305 -20.81 -27.68 2.43
CA LEU A 305 -20.27 -27.20 1.16
C LEU A 305 -20.84 -28.01 -0.03
N ILE A 306 -21.23 -29.27 0.19
CA ILE A 306 -22.00 -30.06 -0.77
C ILE A 306 -23.39 -29.48 -0.94
N ALA A 307 -24.08 -29.12 0.14
CA ALA A 307 -25.38 -28.44 0.07
C ALA A 307 -25.29 -27.04 -0.58
N GLY A 308 -24.09 -26.44 -0.58
CA GLY A 308 -23.79 -25.14 -1.19
C GLY A 308 -23.04 -25.25 -2.52
N LYS A 309 -21.79 -24.76 -2.52
CA LYS A 309 -20.97 -24.57 -3.74
C LYS A 309 -20.80 -25.85 -4.56
N TRP A 310 -20.50 -26.98 -3.94
CA TRP A 310 -20.17 -28.22 -4.67
C TRP A 310 -21.39 -29.04 -5.11
N GLY A 311 -22.59 -28.70 -4.63
CA GLY A 311 -23.87 -29.20 -5.13
C GLY A 311 -24.52 -28.30 -6.18
N ASP A 312 -23.98 -27.09 -6.40
CA ASP A 312 -24.46 -26.19 -7.44
C ASP A 312 -24.24 -26.81 -8.83
N ALA A 313 -25.32 -27.01 -9.57
CA ALA A 313 -25.30 -27.65 -10.89
C ALA A 313 -24.34 -26.97 -11.89
N ARG A 314 -24.09 -25.67 -11.76
CA ARG A 314 -23.14 -24.95 -12.62
C ARG A 314 -21.70 -25.24 -12.21
N VAL A 315 -21.42 -25.31 -10.90
CA VAL A 315 -20.09 -25.67 -10.40
C VAL A 315 -19.75 -27.11 -10.79
N ILE A 316 -20.70 -28.04 -10.63
CA ILE A 316 -20.56 -29.43 -11.10
C ILE A 316 -20.29 -29.46 -12.60
N LYS A 317 -21.05 -28.71 -13.40
CA LYS A 317 -20.84 -28.64 -14.85
C LYS A 317 -19.47 -28.07 -15.22
N GLU A 318 -18.98 -27.03 -14.55
CA GLU A 318 -17.62 -26.51 -14.82
C GLU A 318 -16.53 -27.51 -14.43
N TYR A 319 -16.73 -28.25 -13.33
CA TYR A 319 -15.85 -29.34 -12.90
C TYR A 319 -15.79 -30.46 -13.94
N GLU A 320 -16.94 -30.90 -14.47
CA GLU A 320 -17.02 -31.90 -15.54
C GLU A 320 -16.47 -31.38 -16.88
N ASN A 321 -16.70 -30.11 -17.19
CA ASN A 321 -16.12 -29.46 -18.37
C ASN A 321 -14.58 -29.45 -18.31
N ALA A 322 -13.98 -29.32 -17.13
CA ALA A 322 -12.54 -29.40 -16.98
C ALA A 322 -12.00 -30.78 -17.39
N VAL A 323 -12.70 -31.86 -17.01
CA VAL A 323 -12.40 -33.24 -17.44
C VAL A 323 -12.40 -33.34 -18.97
N PHE A 324 -13.46 -32.83 -19.63
CA PHE A 324 -13.58 -32.86 -21.08
C PHE A 324 -12.49 -32.03 -21.77
N LYS A 325 -12.18 -30.83 -21.27
CA LYS A 325 -11.12 -29.96 -21.79
C LYS A 325 -9.75 -30.65 -21.73
N MET A 326 -9.40 -31.27 -20.60
CA MET A 326 -8.13 -31.99 -20.46
C MET A 326 -8.03 -33.15 -21.46
N ARG A 327 -9.10 -33.95 -21.63
CA ARG A 327 -9.15 -35.04 -22.63
C ARG A 327 -8.91 -34.53 -24.05
N ASN A 328 -9.61 -33.47 -24.45
CA ASN A 328 -9.48 -32.87 -25.78
C ASN A 328 -8.14 -32.20 -26.05
N ARG A 329 -7.36 -31.93 -25.00
CA ARG A 329 -6.05 -31.29 -25.04
C ARG A 329 -4.91 -32.30 -24.89
N GLY A 330 -5.19 -33.58 -25.12
CA GLY A 330 -4.20 -34.66 -25.20
C GLY A 330 -3.96 -35.43 -23.89
N GLY A 331 -4.64 -35.06 -22.80
CA GLY A 331 -4.51 -35.76 -21.51
C GLY A 331 -5.31 -37.06 -21.48
N ARG A 332 -4.74 -38.12 -20.88
CA ARG A 332 -5.51 -39.32 -20.55
C ARG A 332 -6.20 -39.10 -19.21
N VAL A 333 -7.53 -38.99 -19.21
CA VAL A 333 -8.28 -38.64 -17.99
C VAL A 333 -9.23 -39.76 -17.56
N VAL A 334 -9.03 -40.26 -16.34
CA VAL A 334 -9.95 -41.20 -15.65
C VAL A 334 -10.91 -40.39 -14.80
N TYR A 335 -12.21 -40.46 -15.11
CA TYR A 335 -13.28 -39.79 -14.35
C TYR A 335 -14.58 -40.60 -14.42
N PRO A 336 -15.25 -40.87 -13.28
CA PRO A 336 -14.77 -40.61 -11.93
C PRO A 336 -13.67 -41.60 -11.52
N LEU A 337 -12.61 -41.10 -10.89
CA LEU A 337 -11.62 -41.91 -10.18
C LEU A 337 -12.23 -42.35 -8.84
N GLN A 338 -12.19 -43.65 -8.57
CA GLN A 338 -12.58 -44.18 -7.26
C GLN A 338 -11.49 -43.86 -6.24
N ALA A 339 -11.85 -43.10 -5.21
CA ALA A 339 -10.95 -42.64 -4.16
C ALA A 339 -11.22 -43.40 -2.84
N PRO A 340 -10.27 -43.39 -1.88
CA PRO A 340 -10.50 -44.02 -0.59
C PRO A 340 -11.58 -43.28 0.20
N GLU A 341 -12.08 -43.90 1.27
CA GLU A 341 -12.90 -43.18 2.25
C GLU A 341 -12.12 -41.97 2.78
N PRO A 342 -12.67 -40.75 2.74
CA PRO A 342 -11.94 -39.53 3.06
C PRO A 342 -11.19 -39.60 4.41
N ASP A 343 -11.83 -40.08 5.47
CA ASP A 343 -11.27 -40.11 6.83
C ASP A 343 -10.35 -41.33 7.11
N SER A 344 -9.78 -41.96 6.08
CA SER A 344 -9.01 -43.20 6.22
C SER A 344 -7.59 -43.02 6.78
N ILE A 345 -7.07 -41.79 6.89
CA ILE A 345 -5.68 -41.53 7.30
C ILE A 345 -5.59 -41.46 8.83
N ARG A 346 -5.61 -42.63 9.47
CA ARG A 346 -5.52 -42.77 10.92
C ARG A 346 -4.75 -44.04 11.30
N TYR A 347 -3.93 -43.95 12.34
CA TYR A 347 -3.19 -45.10 12.88
C TYR A 347 -3.27 -45.08 14.42
N ASP A 348 -3.73 -46.18 15.03
CA ASP A 348 -4.00 -46.27 16.48
C ASP A 348 -4.87 -45.13 17.04
N GLY A 349 -5.85 -44.66 16.25
CA GLY A 349 -6.71 -43.53 16.66
C GLY A 349 -6.13 -42.16 16.31
N GLU A 350 -4.84 -42.08 15.96
CA GLU A 350 -4.09 -40.84 15.77
C GLU A 350 -4.05 -40.40 14.30
N THR A 351 -3.99 -39.09 14.09
CA THR A 351 -4.04 -38.42 12.79
C THR A 351 -2.87 -37.44 12.64
N LEU A 352 -2.69 -36.87 11.45
CA LEU A 352 -1.72 -35.78 11.22
C LEU A 352 -1.91 -34.61 12.21
N ILE A 353 -3.16 -34.27 12.54
CA ILE A 353 -3.47 -33.16 13.45
C ILE A 353 -3.05 -33.52 14.88
N SER A 354 -3.44 -34.71 15.36
CA SER A 354 -3.13 -35.13 16.73
C SER A 354 -1.62 -35.32 16.96
N THR A 355 -0.88 -35.80 15.96
CA THR A 355 0.59 -35.85 16.02
C THR A 355 1.22 -34.45 16.01
N SER A 356 0.63 -33.49 15.27
CA SER A 356 1.11 -32.11 15.24
C SER A 356 1.07 -31.42 16.62
N TYR A 357 0.07 -31.70 17.46
CA TYR A 357 0.08 -31.20 18.86
C TYR A 357 1.28 -31.71 19.67
N GLY A 358 1.78 -32.92 19.37
CA GLY A 358 2.96 -33.48 20.01
C GLY A 358 4.26 -32.78 19.63
N GLU A 359 4.37 -32.27 18.40
CA GLU A 359 5.58 -31.60 17.90
C GLU A 359 5.58 -30.09 18.18
N PHE A 360 4.40 -29.48 18.32
CA PHE A 360 4.24 -28.02 18.33
C PHE A 360 5.02 -27.31 19.44
N SER A 361 5.08 -27.87 20.65
CA SER A 361 5.80 -27.27 21.77
C SER A 361 7.30 -27.12 21.49
N ASP A 362 7.90 -28.12 20.84
CA ASP A 362 9.31 -28.08 20.45
C ASP A 362 9.54 -27.09 19.30
N LYS A 363 8.61 -27.02 18.33
CA LYS A 363 8.69 -26.02 17.25
C LYS A 363 8.62 -24.58 17.75
N ILE A 364 7.79 -24.28 18.74
CA ILE A 364 7.75 -22.95 19.39
C ILE A 364 9.09 -22.63 20.05
N LYS A 365 9.65 -23.60 20.78
CA LYS A 365 10.95 -23.44 21.45
C LYS A 365 12.08 -23.19 20.44
N GLU A 366 12.10 -23.90 19.32
CA GLU A 366 13.05 -23.67 18.23
C GLU A 366 12.85 -22.29 17.58
N PHE A 367 11.61 -21.91 17.29
CA PHE A 367 11.30 -20.62 16.69
C PHE A 367 11.79 -19.44 17.55
N ILE A 368 11.56 -19.50 18.87
CA ILE A 368 12.01 -18.51 19.86
C ILE A 368 13.53 -18.32 19.81
N GLN A 369 14.31 -19.36 19.48
CA GLN A 369 15.78 -19.24 19.40
C GLN A 369 16.24 -18.29 18.29
N SER A 370 15.38 -18.00 17.32
CA SER A 370 15.65 -17.05 16.24
C SER A 370 15.70 -15.59 16.71
N PHE A 371 15.24 -15.30 17.93
CA PHE A 371 15.13 -13.94 18.48
C PHE A 371 16.16 -13.68 19.58
N GLU A 372 16.47 -12.41 19.79
CA GLU A 372 17.16 -11.94 20.99
C GLU A 372 16.34 -12.29 22.25
N TYR A 373 17.01 -12.55 23.37
CA TYR A 373 16.33 -13.03 24.57
C TYR A 373 15.34 -12.00 25.10
N ALA A 374 14.04 -12.29 24.96
CA ALA A 374 12.93 -11.43 25.38
C ALA A 374 12.15 -11.98 26.59
N GLY A 375 12.69 -12.98 27.30
CA GLY A 375 12.06 -13.56 28.49
C GLY A 375 10.99 -14.62 28.24
N ILE A 376 10.64 -14.91 26.98
CA ILE A 376 9.78 -16.05 26.58
C ILE A 376 10.70 -17.21 26.17
N LYS A 377 10.51 -18.41 26.74
CA LYS A 377 11.40 -19.56 26.51
C LYS A 377 10.72 -20.72 25.80
N ASP A 378 9.42 -20.89 26.00
CA ASP A 378 8.66 -22.00 25.45
C ASP A 378 7.17 -21.65 25.28
N LEU A 379 6.37 -22.64 24.87
CA LEU A 379 4.93 -22.49 24.67
C LEU A 379 4.16 -22.17 25.96
N LYS A 380 4.63 -22.61 27.15
CA LYS A 380 3.98 -22.29 28.42
C LYS A 380 4.13 -20.81 28.75
N ASP A 381 5.30 -20.25 28.48
CA ASP A 381 5.53 -18.81 28.63
C ASP A 381 4.66 -18.00 27.66
N VAL A 382 4.47 -18.46 26.42
CA VAL A 382 3.55 -17.83 25.46
C VAL A 382 2.11 -17.83 25.98
N ILE A 383 1.63 -18.97 26.50
CA ILE A 383 0.27 -19.08 27.06
C ILE A 383 0.09 -18.16 28.26
N ALA A 384 1.07 -18.14 29.17
CA ALA A 384 1.05 -17.28 30.34
C ALA A 384 1.08 -15.79 29.95
N TRP A 385 1.89 -15.43 28.96
CA TRP A 385 1.96 -14.07 28.43
C TRP A 385 0.63 -13.65 27.82
N ASN A 386 -0.01 -14.50 27.01
CA ASN A 386 -1.31 -14.23 26.41
C ASN A 386 -2.38 -13.99 27.48
N HIS A 387 -2.39 -14.78 28.57
CA HIS A 387 -3.30 -14.55 29.69
C HIS A 387 -3.04 -13.23 30.42
N ALA A 388 -1.76 -12.91 30.68
CA ALA A 388 -1.37 -11.65 31.31
C ALA A 388 -1.72 -10.42 30.46
N HIS A 389 -1.82 -10.59 29.14
CA HIS A 389 -2.12 -9.53 28.18
C HIS A 389 -3.43 -9.82 27.42
N ALA A 390 -4.43 -10.41 28.10
CA ALA A 390 -5.64 -10.90 27.46
C ALA A 390 -6.40 -9.84 26.64
N SER A 391 -6.40 -8.58 27.07
CA SER A 391 -7.04 -7.48 26.33
C SER A 391 -6.47 -7.29 24.92
N THR A 392 -5.21 -7.66 24.70
CA THR A 392 -4.52 -7.58 23.41
C THR A 392 -4.47 -8.96 22.75
N ALA A 393 -4.02 -9.97 23.47
CA ALA A 393 -3.72 -11.30 22.92
C ALA A 393 -4.94 -12.21 22.82
N LEU A 394 -6.01 -11.95 23.56
CA LEU A 394 -7.23 -12.75 23.60
C LEU A 394 -8.47 -11.83 23.49
N PRO A 395 -8.58 -10.97 22.45
CA PRO A 395 -9.68 -10.04 22.33
C PRO A 395 -10.95 -10.78 21.91
N PHE A 396 -12.12 -10.36 22.41
CA PHE A 396 -13.40 -10.89 21.95
C PHE A 396 -13.59 -10.63 20.43
N PRO A 397 -14.10 -11.59 19.63
CA PRO A 397 -14.59 -12.93 20.00
C PRO A 397 -13.51 -14.04 19.97
N TYR A 398 -12.24 -13.69 19.80
CA TYR A 398 -11.10 -14.60 19.73
C TYR A 398 -10.35 -14.66 21.06
N ASP A 399 -11.10 -14.90 22.13
CA ASP A 399 -10.67 -14.78 23.53
C ASP A 399 -10.14 -16.09 24.13
N THR A 400 -9.81 -17.08 23.28
CA THR A 400 -9.32 -18.39 23.70
C THR A 400 -8.00 -18.76 23.03
N GLN A 401 -7.28 -19.67 23.67
CA GLN A 401 -6.04 -20.29 23.16
C GLN A 401 -6.05 -21.81 23.37
N SER A 402 -7.21 -22.43 23.10
CA SER A 402 -7.49 -23.85 23.37
C SER A 402 -6.44 -24.77 22.74
N GLU A 403 -6.00 -24.48 21.52
CA GLU A 403 -5.07 -25.34 20.79
C GLU A 403 -3.65 -25.25 21.35
N LEU A 404 -3.23 -24.07 21.81
CA LEU A 404 -1.94 -23.91 22.49
C LEU A 404 -1.92 -24.73 23.80
N VAL A 405 -3.00 -24.66 24.58
CA VAL A 405 -3.16 -25.42 25.82
C VAL A 405 -3.23 -26.92 25.55
N ALA A 406 -3.94 -27.33 24.50
CA ALA A 406 -4.00 -28.73 24.07
C ALA A 406 -2.62 -29.26 23.66
N ALA A 407 -1.81 -28.46 22.96
CA ALA A 407 -0.46 -28.82 22.57
C ALA A 407 0.47 -29.03 23.78
N VAL A 408 0.41 -28.14 24.79
CA VAL A 408 1.18 -28.32 26.04
C VAL A 408 0.77 -29.57 26.80
N ASN A 409 -0.51 -29.92 26.76
CA ASN A 409 -1.07 -31.09 27.46
C ASN A 409 -1.07 -32.36 26.60
N SER A 410 -0.51 -32.31 25.38
CA SER A 410 -0.45 -33.44 24.49
C SER A 410 0.29 -34.59 25.15
N LYS A 411 -0.30 -35.79 25.10
CA LYS A 411 0.34 -37.01 25.59
C LYS A 411 1.31 -37.60 24.57
N MET A 412 1.39 -37.00 23.39
CA MET A 412 2.18 -37.49 22.27
C MET A 412 3.68 -37.34 22.55
N ARG A 413 4.38 -38.48 22.69
CA ARG A 413 5.81 -38.57 23.03
C ARG A 413 6.64 -38.76 21.76
N PRO A 414 7.93 -38.35 21.73
CA PRO A 414 8.81 -38.56 20.58
C PRO A 414 8.85 -40.01 20.07
N GLU A 415 8.85 -40.99 20.98
CA GLU A 415 8.84 -42.42 20.67
C GLU A 415 7.56 -42.83 19.91
N MET A 416 6.40 -42.28 20.28
CA MET A 416 5.12 -42.55 19.63
C MET A 416 5.06 -41.87 18.26
N LEU A 417 5.56 -40.64 18.15
CA LEU A 417 5.67 -39.91 16.88
C LEU A 417 6.51 -40.68 15.86
N GLN A 418 7.67 -41.19 16.27
CA GLN A 418 8.56 -42.02 15.45
C GLN A 418 7.86 -43.30 14.95
N ASN A 419 6.89 -43.83 15.69
CA ASN A 419 6.09 -44.97 15.25
C ASN A 419 4.92 -44.56 14.34
N ILE A 420 4.14 -43.53 14.72
CA ILE A 420 2.87 -43.18 14.07
C ILE A 420 3.09 -42.51 12.71
N ILE A 421 4.01 -41.55 12.61
CA ILE A 421 4.20 -40.73 11.39
C ILE A 421 4.54 -41.59 10.16
N PRO A 422 5.47 -42.57 10.22
CA PRO A 422 5.72 -43.47 9.09
C PRO A 422 4.47 -44.25 8.64
N HIS A 423 3.60 -44.66 9.58
CA HIS A 423 2.35 -45.33 9.25
C HIS A 423 1.37 -44.39 8.54
N LEU A 424 1.21 -43.15 9.02
CA LEU A 424 0.38 -42.14 8.36
C LEU A 424 0.88 -41.86 6.93
N ARG A 425 2.21 -41.74 6.75
CA ARG A 425 2.85 -41.59 5.42
C ARG A 425 2.56 -42.77 4.50
N HIS A 426 2.65 -43.99 5.01
CA HIS A 426 2.31 -45.18 4.24
C HIS A 426 0.82 -45.25 3.88
N LEU A 427 -0.07 -44.96 4.82
CA LEU A 427 -1.53 -44.97 4.59
C LEU A 427 -1.95 -43.92 3.55
N ALA A 428 -1.40 -42.70 3.63
CA ALA A 428 -1.72 -41.64 2.68
C ALA A 428 -1.05 -41.87 1.30
N GLY A 429 0.23 -42.20 1.30
CA GLY A 429 1.05 -42.37 0.10
C GLY A 429 1.00 -43.80 -0.45
N LYS A 430 1.94 -44.64 0.00
CA LYS A 430 2.25 -45.96 -0.58
C LYS A 430 1.04 -46.90 -0.69
N ASN A 431 0.29 -47.05 0.40
CA ASN A 431 -0.85 -47.96 0.52
C ASN A 431 -2.19 -47.29 0.17
N GLY A 432 -2.21 -45.96 0.09
CA GLY A 432 -3.39 -45.18 -0.27
C GLY A 432 -3.33 -44.69 -1.70
N MET A 433 -2.96 -43.41 -1.89
CA MET A 433 -3.07 -42.74 -3.17
C MET A 433 -2.19 -43.37 -4.27
N SER A 434 -1.00 -43.86 -3.93
CA SER A 434 -0.13 -44.53 -4.91
C SER A 434 -0.76 -45.77 -5.53
N GLU A 435 -1.46 -46.57 -4.72
CA GLU A 435 -2.09 -47.79 -5.19
C GLU A 435 -3.31 -47.49 -6.07
N ILE A 436 -4.07 -46.45 -5.73
CA ILE A 436 -5.18 -45.97 -6.57
C ILE A 436 -4.64 -45.47 -7.91
N MET A 437 -3.58 -44.65 -7.89
CA MET A 437 -2.94 -44.14 -9.11
C MET A 437 -2.44 -45.29 -9.99
N ARG A 438 -1.79 -46.30 -9.41
CA ARG A 438 -1.28 -47.47 -10.13
C ARG A 438 -2.41 -48.33 -10.71
N ARG A 439 -3.39 -48.73 -9.90
CA ARG A 439 -4.52 -49.58 -10.34
C ARG A 439 -5.42 -48.91 -11.38
N SER A 440 -5.47 -47.58 -11.38
CA SER A 440 -6.23 -46.79 -12.35
C SER A 440 -5.45 -46.51 -13.63
N GLY A 441 -4.42 -47.33 -13.89
CA GLY A 441 -3.65 -47.37 -15.12
C GLY A 441 -2.39 -46.52 -15.09
N ASP A 442 -1.74 -46.34 -13.95
CA ASP A 442 -0.54 -45.49 -13.77
C ASP A 442 -0.82 -44.00 -14.02
N LEU A 443 -1.58 -43.42 -13.10
CA LEU A 443 -1.83 -41.98 -13.06
C LEU A 443 -0.61 -41.20 -12.56
N ASP A 444 -0.45 -40.00 -13.12
CA ASP A 444 0.57 -39.00 -12.79
C ASP A 444 0.04 -37.98 -11.78
N ILE A 445 -1.22 -37.57 -11.97
CA ILE A 445 -1.90 -36.54 -11.18
C ILE A 445 -3.24 -37.07 -10.66
N VAL A 446 -3.55 -36.76 -9.41
CA VAL A 446 -4.92 -36.86 -8.88
C VAL A 446 -5.46 -35.46 -8.66
N LEU A 447 -6.67 -35.21 -9.16
CA LEU A 447 -7.33 -33.91 -9.17
C LEU A 447 -8.67 -33.99 -8.44
N SER A 448 -8.96 -32.99 -7.61
CA SER A 448 -10.22 -32.90 -6.84
C SER A 448 -10.67 -31.45 -6.66
N SER A 449 -11.86 -31.24 -6.11
CA SER A 449 -12.37 -29.94 -5.68
C SER A 449 -11.46 -29.29 -4.61
N SER A 450 -11.35 -27.96 -4.61
CA SER A 450 -10.42 -27.25 -3.69
C SER A 450 -10.89 -27.12 -2.23
N GLU A 451 -11.86 -27.92 -1.80
CA GLU A 451 -12.35 -28.01 -0.41
C GLU A 451 -12.57 -29.48 -0.02
N CYS A 452 -11.79 -30.37 -0.65
CA CYS A 452 -11.78 -31.78 -0.33
C CYS A 452 -10.58 -32.16 0.56
N GLN A 453 -10.56 -33.41 1.01
CA GLN A 453 -9.47 -33.97 1.81
C GLN A 453 -8.22 -34.40 1.01
N LEU A 454 -8.11 -34.14 -0.30
CA LEU A 454 -6.93 -34.50 -1.10
C LEU A 454 -5.62 -33.91 -0.52
N VAL A 455 -5.70 -32.70 0.02
CA VAL A 455 -4.57 -32.01 0.67
C VAL A 455 -4.14 -32.67 1.97
N THR A 456 -5.04 -33.35 2.68
CA THR A 456 -4.70 -34.17 3.85
C THR A 456 -3.88 -35.39 3.43
N TYR A 457 -4.21 -36.03 2.31
CA TYR A 457 -3.37 -37.08 1.72
C TYR A 457 -1.99 -36.53 1.33
N ALA A 458 -1.95 -35.36 0.68
CA ALA A 458 -0.70 -34.71 0.30
C ALA A 458 0.20 -34.45 1.51
N ALA A 459 -0.35 -33.81 2.54
CA ALA A 459 0.35 -33.47 3.77
C ALA A 459 0.85 -34.72 4.51
N ALA A 460 -0.03 -35.69 4.75
CA ALA A 460 0.34 -36.90 5.47
C ALA A 460 1.37 -37.75 4.72
N ALA A 461 1.31 -37.79 3.38
CA ALA A 461 2.29 -38.49 2.56
C ALA A 461 3.62 -37.72 2.39
N GLY A 462 3.63 -36.41 2.67
CA GLY A 462 4.76 -35.52 2.36
C GLY A 462 4.89 -35.18 0.88
N TRP A 463 3.82 -35.35 0.09
CA TRP A 463 3.84 -35.18 -1.35
C TRP A 463 3.62 -33.72 -1.76
N PRO A 464 4.14 -33.28 -2.92
CA PRO A 464 3.84 -31.96 -3.46
C PRO A 464 2.38 -31.88 -3.92
N CYS A 465 1.77 -30.72 -3.75
CA CYS A 465 0.41 -30.45 -4.23
C CYS A 465 0.29 -29.02 -4.74
N ALA A 466 -0.74 -28.76 -5.54
CA ALA A 466 -0.98 -27.45 -6.13
C ALA A 466 -2.47 -27.13 -6.13
N THR A 467 -2.79 -25.84 -6.26
CA THR A 467 -4.13 -25.42 -6.68
C THR A 467 -4.08 -24.75 -8.04
N VAL A 468 -5.11 -25.01 -8.84
CA VAL A 468 -5.34 -24.41 -10.14
C VAL A 468 -6.74 -23.74 -10.18
N PRO A 469 -6.86 -22.45 -10.55
CA PRO A 469 -8.15 -21.77 -10.61
C PRO A 469 -9.10 -22.39 -11.65
N LEU A 470 -10.40 -22.45 -11.33
CA LEU A 470 -11.40 -23.05 -12.23
C LEU A 470 -12.54 -22.07 -12.56
N GLY A 471 -13.07 -21.34 -11.57
CA GLY A 471 -14.20 -20.44 -11.80
C GLY A 471 -14.56 -19.58 -10.59
N ASN A 472 -15.66 -18.85 -10.71
CA ASN A 472 -16.20 -18.01 -9.63
C ASN A 472 -17.63 -18.46 -9.28
N TRP A 473 -17.89 -18.69 -8.00
CA TRP A 473 -19.19 -19.12 -7.54
C TRP A 473 -20.18 -17.96 -7.61
N ARG A 474 -21.29 -18.14 -8.34
CA ARG A 474 -22.20 -17.03 -8.65
C ARG A 474 -22.87 -16.42 -7.43
N LYS A 475 -23.08 -17.21 -6.35
CA LYS A 475 -23.78 -16.74 -5.14
C LYS A 475 -23.13 -15.47 -4.60
N ASN A 476 -21.83 -15.51 -4.32
CA ASN A 476 -21.11 -14.40 -3.71
C ASN A 476 -19.90 -13.90 -4.54
N GLY A 477 -19.60 -14.52 -5.67
CA GLY A 477 -18.46 -14.18 -6.52
C GLY A 477 -17.13 -14.78 -6.06
N GLN A 478 -17.13 -15.66 -5.06
CA GLN A 478 -15.93 -16.34 -4.55
C GLN A 478 -15.25 -17.16 -5.65
N PRO A 479 -13.96 -16.93 -5.95
CA PRO A 479 -13.17 -17.84 -6.76
C PRO A 479 -13.08 -19.25 -6.16
N TYR A 480 -13.01 -20.27 -7.02
CA TYR A 480 -12.72 -21.63 -6.62
C TYR A 480 -11.87 -22.32 -7.68
N GLY A 481 -11.09 -23.29 -7.23
CA GLY A 481 -10.18 -24.06 -8.05
C GLY A 481 -10.32 -25.56 -7.85
N MET A 482 -9.31 -26.27 -8.32
CA MET A 482 -9.10 -27.69 -8.07
C MET A 482 -7.76 -27.89 -7.37
N PHE A 483 -7.67 -28.91 -6.52
CA PHE A 483 -6.42 -29.37 -5.94
C PHE A 483 -5.84 -30.49 -6.79
N ALA A 484 -4.56 -30.35 -7.14
CA ALA A 484 -3.78 -31.34 -7.87
C ALA A 484 -2.70 -31.91 -6.96
N LEU A 485 -2.57 -33.23 -6.96
CA LEU A 485 -1.59 -33.99 -6.20
C LEU A 485 -0.74 -34.82 -7.16
N SER A 486 0.58 -34.83 -6.97
CA SER A 486 1.47 -35.80 -7.60
C SER A 486 2.22 -36.59 -6.53
N LYS A 487 2.86 -37.69 -6.94
CA LYS A 487 3.74 -38.47 -6.06
C LYS A 487 4.97 -37.65 -5.67
N ASP A 488 5.59 -38.01 -4.55
CA ASP A 488 6.92 -37.53 -4.15
C ASP A 488 7.94 -37.76 -5.29
N GLY A 489 8.86 -36.81 -5.49
CA GLY A 489 9.84 -36.85 -6.58
C GLY A 489 9.24 -36.64 -7.99
N SER A 490 7.97 -36.22 -8.09
CA SER A 490 7.27 -35.92 -9.34
C SER A 490 6.88 -34.43 -9.46
N GLU A 491 7.62 -33.54 -8.81
CA GLU A 491 7.42 -32.09 -8.81
C GLU A 491 7.37 -31.53 -10.24
N GLU A 492 8.25 -32.00 -11.13
CA GLU A 492 8.25 -31.61 -12.55
C GLU A 492 6.88 -31.87 -13.20
N ILE A 493 6.30 -33.04 -12.95
CA ILE A 493 5.04 -33.47 -13.55
C ILE A 493 3.90 -32.57 -13.06
N LEU A 494 3.90 -32.24 -11.76
CA LEU A 494 2.90 -31.34 -11.19
C LEU A 494 3.04 -29.92 -11.74
N LEU A 495 4.26 -29.39 -11.84
CA LEU A 495 4.52 -28.07 -12.41
C LEU A 495 4.18 -28.00 -13.91
N ARG A 496 4.44 -29.09 -14.65
CA ARG A 496 3.99 -29.26 -16.04
C ARG A 496 2.47 -29.26 -16.14
N PHE A 497 1.78 -29.94 -15.22
CA PHE A 497 0.32 -29.93 -15.14
C PHE A 497 -0.23 -28.52 -14.87
N VAL A 498 0.33 -27.79 -13.89
CA VAL A 498 -0.07 -26.40 -13.57
C VAL A 498 0.15 -25.46 -14.76
N THR A 499 1.26 -25.63 -15.49
CA THR A 499 1.56 -24.88 -16.71
C THR A 499 0.57 -25.20 -17.84
N ALA A 500 0.26 -26.48 -18.05
CA ALA A 500 -0.72 -26.92 -19.05
C ALA A 500 -2.12 -26.38 -18.72
N TRP A 501 -2.47 -26.33 -17.43
CA TRP A 501 -3.71 -25.76 -16.96
C TRP A 501 -3.86 -24.28 -17.35
N GLY A 502 -2.91 -23.41 -16.99
CA GLY A 502 -3.05 -21.99 -17.31
C GLY A 502 -3.16 -21.70 -18.80
N LYS A 503 -2.41 -22.43 -19.65
CA LYS A 503 -2.53 -22.32 -21.11
C LYS A 503 -3.95 -22.61 -21.63
N VAL A 504 -4.68 -23.51 -20.99
CA VAL A 504 -6.02 -23.95 -21.45
C VAL A 504 -7.16 -23.19 -20.77
N PHE A 505 -7.00 -22.85 -19.49
CA PHE A 505 -8.08 -22.31 -18.66
C PHE A 505 -8.01 -20.79 -18.47
N ASP A 506 -6.82 -20.18 -18.52
CA ASP A 506 -6.68 -18.71 -18.33
C ASP A 506 -6.96 -17.93 -19.62
N CYS A 507 -6.62 -18.48 -20.79
CA CYS A 507 -6.95 -17.88 -22.10
C CYS A 507 -8.46 -17.73 -22.35
N ALA A 508 -9.31 -18.39 -21.56
CA ALA A 508 -10.77 -18.25 -21.63
C ALA A 508 -11.30 -17.14 -20.69
N ALA A 509 -10.52 -16.68 -19.72
CA ALA A 509 -10.91 -15.68 -18.72
C ALA A 509 -10.73 -14.23 -19.21
N GLU A 510 -9.79 -13.97 -20.14
CA GLU A 510 -9.56 -12.65 -20.73
C GLU A 510 -10.81 -12.08 -21.43
N ALA A 511 -11.66 -12.94 -22.00
CA ALA A 511 -12.93 -12.53 -22.62
C ALA A 511 -13.99 -12.01 -21.63
N SER A 512 -13.79 -12.21 -20.32
CA SER A 512 -14.76 -11.84 -19.26
C SER A 512 -14.21 -10.84 -18.23
N ALA A 513 -12.89 -10.72 -18.10
CA ALA A 513 -12.24 -9.79 -17.16
C ALA A 513 -12.14 -8.35 -17.70
N GLY A 514 -12.15 -8.16 -19.02
CA GLY A 514 -11.98 -6.87 -19.70
C GLY A 514 -13.10 -5.83 -19.51
N GLN A 515 -14.13 -6.12 -18.70
CA GLN A 515 -15.30 -5.25 -18.53
C GLN A 515 -15.49 -4.64 -17.13
N ARG A 516 -14.59 -4.84 -16.16
CA ARG A 516 -14.87 -4.44 -14.76
C ARG A 516 -13.87 -3.52 -14.05
N PHE A 517 -12.86 -2.99 -14.72
CA PHE A 517 -12.03 -1.92 -14.15
C PHE A 517 -11.73 -0.86 -15.23
N ARG A 518 -12.61 0.14 -15.37
CA ARG A 518 -12.31 1.39 -16.08
C ARG A 518 -11.98 2.50 -15.06
N HIS A 519 -11.07 3.37 -15.49
CA HIS A 519 -10.12 4.17 -14.72
C HIS A 519 -10.65 5.39 -13.94
N SER A 520 -9.83 5.84 -12.99
CA SER A 520 -9.46 7.26 -12.81
C SER A 520 -7.98 7.30 -12.38
N THR A 521 -7.16 8.00 -13.18
CA THR A 521 -5.69 8.14 -13.12
C THR A 521 -5.32 9.47 -12.46
N ASN A 522 -4.40 9.49 -11.49
CA ASN A 522 -3.42 10.56 -11.23
C ASN A 522 -2.46 10.14 -10.09
N SER A 523 -1.14 10.31 -10.30
CA SER A 523 -0.05 9.91 -9.39
C SER A 523 0.77 11.14 -8.95
N PRO A 524 1.22 11.26 -7.67
CA PRO A 524 2.24 12.21 -7.24
C PRO A 524 3.64 11.57 -6.98
N PRO A 525 4.73 12.36 -6.91
CA PRO A 525 6.10 11.89 -7.07
C PRO A 525 6.86 11.55 -5.76
N THR A 526 7.81 10.62 -5.86
CA THR A 526 8.72 10.13 -4.79
C THR A 526 10.08 10.83 -4.73
N LEU A 527 10.71 10.85 -3.54
CA LEU A 527 12.05 11.39 -3.29
C LEU A 527 12.85 10.56 -2.25
N PRO A 528 14.20 10.54 -2.31
CA PRO A 528 15.09 9.65 -1.54
C PRO A 528 15.87 10.34 -0.41
N SER A 529 16.59 9.57 0.44
CA SER A 529 17.51 10.10 1.47
C SER A 529 18.77 9.26 1.74
N VAL A 530 19.87 9.96 2.03
CA VAL A 530 21.18 9.55 2.60
C VAL A 530 21.43 10.32 3.93
N LEU A 531 21.97 9.66 4.96
CA LEU A 531 22.61 10.25 6.17
C LEU A 531 24.06 9.76 6.17
N THR A 532 25.11 10.52 6.51
CA THR A 532 25.39 11.09 7.84
C THR A 532 26.50 12.16 7.77
N ALA A 533 26.22 13.37 8.25
CA ALA A 533 27.15 14.29 8.91
C ALA A 533 26.36 15.52 9.39
N ASN A 534 26.73 16.09 10.55
CA ASN A 534 26.30 17.42 11.06
C ASN A 534 25.13 17.50 12.06
N ALA A 535 25.15 16.76 13.18
CA ALA A 535 24.22 17.02 14.31
C ALA A 535 24.23 18.50 14.79
N VAL A 536 25.37 19.20 14.69
CA VAL A 536 25.51 20.62 15.11
C VAL A 536 24.84 21.62 14.14
N LYS A 537 24.59 21.25 12.87
CA LYS A 537 23.91 22.13 11.90
C LYS A 537 22.39 21.93 11.86
N MET A 538 21.87 20.84 12.45
CA MET A 538 20.45 20.45 12.37
C MET A 538 19.53 21.32 13.24
N GLU A 539 20.01 21.70 14.42
CA GLU A 539 19.25 22.55 15.36
C GLU A 539 19.03 23.97 14.80
N THR A 540 19.93 24.43 13.93
CA THR A 540 19.84 25.77 13.32
C THR A 540 18.71 25.86 12.28
N ALA A 541 18.51 24.81 11.47
CA ALA A 541 17.51 24.84 10.39
C ALA A 541 16.06 24.70 10.89
N LEU A 542 15.82 23.87 11.91
CA LEU A 542 14.51 23.80 12.58
C LEU A 542 14.20 25.14 13.26
N LYS A 543 15.16 25.72 13.97
CA LYS A 543 15.02 27.06 14.56
C LYS A 543 14.76 28.15 13.51
N SER A 544 15.40 28.06 12.34
CA SER A 544 15.12 28.97 11.22
C SER A 544 13.69 28.82 10.70
N TRP A 545 13.20 27.59 10.48
CA TRP A 545 11.81 27.38 10.06
C TRP A 545 10.80 27.89 11.10
N GLU A 546 11.05 27.62 12.38
CA GLU A 546 10.21 28.12 13.48
C GLU A 546 10.21 29.65 13.54
N LEU A 547 11.36 30.28 13.34
CA LEU A 547 11.52 31.73 13.30
C LEU A 547 10.85 32.35 12.07
N ASP A 548 11.04 31.77 10.89
CA ASP A 548 10.47 32.24 9.62
C ASP A 548 8.93 32.14 9.59
N ASN A 549 8.36 31.19 10.33
CA ASN A 549 6.92 30.98 10.47
C ASN A 549 6.32 31.55 11.78
N ASN A 550 7.13 32.26 12.58
CA ASN A 550 6.74 32.87 13.86
C ASN A 550 6.08 31.88 14.85
N ILE A 551 6.54 30.63 14.88
CA ILE A 551 5.97 29.58 15.74
C ILE A 551 6.45 29.77 17.18
N LYS A 552 5.52 29.90 18.11
CA LYS A 552 5.83 30.08 19.54
C LYS A 552 5.47 28.83 20.34
N LEU A 553 6.38 28.42 21.22
CA LEU A 553 6.11 27.39 22.23
C LEU A 553 5.13 27.95 23.26
N ILE A 554 4.06 27.20 23.54
CA ILE A 554 3.20 27.47 24.69
C ILE A 554 3.87 26.86 25.91
N ASP A 555 3.94 27.63 27.00
CA ASP A 555 4.63 27.33 28.26
C ASP A 555 4.56 25.82 28.65
N PRO A 556 5.69 25.17 28.99
CA PRO A 556 5.78 23.74 29.31
C PRO A 556 4.90 23.26 30.48
N LYS A 557 4.27 24.15 31.25
CA LYS A 557 3.30 23.79 32.30
C LYS A 557 1.84 24.07 31.97
N ARG A 558 1.53 24.66 30.81
CA ARG A 558 0.16 25.05 30.45
C ARG A 558 -0.08 24.86 28.96
N ASP A 559 -0.18 23.62 28.47
CA ASP A 559 -0.72 23.26 27.13
C ASP A 559 -2.21 23.70 26.97
N ALA A 560 -2.58 24.89 27.46
CA ALA A 560 -3.93 25.39 27.70
C ALA A 560 -4.74 25.55 26.42
N LEU A 561 -4.09 25.78 25.28
CA LEU A 561 -4.78 25.82 23.99
C LEU A 561 -5.19 24.42 23.46
N TYR A 562 -4.77 23.35 24.14
CA TYR A 562 -5.25 21.98 23.93
C TYR A 562 -6.24 21.53 25.01
N GLN A 563 -6.53 22.38 26.01
CA GLN A 563 -7.53 22.09 27.04
C GLN A 563 -8.88 22.65 26.61
N TYR A 564 -9.72 21.75 26.08
CA TYR A 564 -11.07 22.11 25.66
C TYR A 564 -12.00 22.29 26.87
N ASP A 565 -12.53 23.50 27.05
CA ASP A 565 -13.57 23.81 28.03
C ASP A 565 -14.96 23.79 27.38
N ALA A 566 -15.68 22.69 27.57
CA ALA A 566 -17.00 22.48 26.99
C ALA A 566 -18.05 23.49 27.50
N GLU A 567 -17.93 23.95 28.75
CA GLU A 567 -18.90 24.89 29.34
C GLU A 567 -18.68 26.30 28.78
N ALA A 568 -17.43 26.73 28.65
CA ALA A 568 -17.08 28.01 28.03
C ALA A 568 -17.51 28.06 26.56
N GLN A 569 -17.31 26.97 25.79
CA GLN A 569 -17.76 26.90 24.40
C GLN A 569 -19.29 26.94 24.29
N LYS A 570 -20.01 26.22 25.17
CA LYS A 570 -21.47 26.29 25.21
C LYS A 570 -21.98 27.68 25.55
N ALA A 571 -21.33 28.38 26.48
CA ALA A 571 -21.68 29.74 26.85
C ALA A 571 -21.45 30.73 25.69
N ALA A 572 -20.31 30.64 25.00
CA ALA A 572 -20.01 31.45 23.83
C ALA A 572 -21.02 31.20 22.68
N GLN A 573 -21.35 29.93 22.42
CA GLN A 573 -22.32 29.53 21.41
C GLN A 573 -23.75 30.01 21.71
N ASN A 574 -24.11 30.14 22.99
CA ASN A 574 -25.39 30.72 23.38
C ASN A 574 -25.40 32.25 23.25
N ALA A 575 -24.29 32.92 23.57
CA ALA A 575 -24.17 34.38 23.53
C ALA A 575 -24.07 34.93 22.10
N ARG A 576 -23.46 34.17 21.16
CA ARG A 576 -23.28 34.51 19.74
C ARG A 576 -22.85 35.97 19.47
N PRO A 577 -21.82 36.50 20.15
CA PRO A 577 -21.44 37.93 20.05
C PRO A 577 -21.10 38.37 18.62
N TRP A 578 -20.61 37.46 17.77
CA TRP A 578 -20.33 37.70 16.35
C TRP A 578 -21.55 37.96 15.48
N THR A 579 -22.77 37.70 15.97
CA THR A 579 -24.00 38.07 15.23
C THR A 579 -24.26 39.58 15.27
N ALA A 580 -23.74 40.28 16.29
CA ALA A 580 -23.88 41.72 16.45
C ALA A 580 -22.78 42.52 15.74
N ASP A 581 -21.59 41.92 15.56
CA ASP A 581 -20.46 42.53 14.86
C ASP A 581 -19.92 41.56 13.79
N PRO A 582 -20.15 41.85 12.48
CA PRO A 582 -19.63 41.04 11.38
C PRO A 582 -18.10 40.89 11.34
N ASN A 583 -17.35 41.78 12.01
CA ASN A 583 -15.89 41.73 12.11
C ASN A 583 -15.42 41.27 13.50
N TYR A 584 -16.29 40.59 14.27
CA TYR A 584 -16.00 40.18 15.64
C TYR A 584 -14.73 39.33 15.74
N PHE A 585 -14.57 38.34 14.86
CA PHE A 585 -13.36 37.52 14.82
C PHE A 585 -12.25 38.21 14.04
N LYS A 586 -11.07 38.31 14.64
CA LYS A 586 -9.92 39.04 14.07
C LYS A 586 -8.69 38.16 13.90
N HIS A 587 -8.61 37.07 14.65
CA HIS A 587 -7.40 36.27 14.75
C HIS A 587 -7.69 34.77 14.58
N VAL A 588 -6.71 34.05 14.05
CA VAL A 588 -6.65 32.59 14.12
C VAL A 588 -5.29 32.16 14.65
N ARG A 589 -5.30 31.17 15.54
CA ARG A 589 -4.15 30.46 16.08
C ARG A 589 -4.18 29.04 15.53
N ILE A 590 -3.18 28.64 14.76
CA ILE A 590 -3.09 27.31 14.14
C ILE A 590 -1.92 26.55 14.77
N SER A 591 -2.18 25.33 15.22
CA SER A 591 -1.12 24.47 15.74
C SER A 591 -0.12 24.10 14.65
N ALA A 592 1.15 23.91 15.03
CA ALA A 592 2.19 23.49 14.09
C ALA A 592 1.86 22.14 13.43
N VAL A 593 1.16 21.24 14.13
CA VAL A 593 0.69 19.95 13.59
C VAL A 593 -0.39 20.17 12.53
N ALA A 594 -1.41 20.98 12.81
CA ALA A 594 -2.46 21.31 11.84
C ALA A 594 -1.86 21.97 10.60
N LEU A 595 -0.96 22.94 10.79
CA LEU A 595 -0.27 23.65 9.72
C LEU A 595 0.47 22.68 8.79
N ILE A 596 1.24 21.74 9.35
CA ILE A 596 1.98 20.75 8.57
C ILE A 596 1.03 19.79 7.85
N LYS A 597 -0.02 19.29 8.52
CA LYS A 597 -0.99 18.40 7.89
C LYS A 597 -1.68 19.07 6.69
N MET A 598 -2.12 20.32 6.85
CA MET A 598 -2.74 21.10 5.78
C MET A 598 -1.75 21.35 4.64
N THR A 599 -0.51 21.74 4.94
CA THR A 599 0.52 22.02 3.93
C THR A 599 0.94 20.77 3.17
N MET A 600 1.15 19.65 3.88
CA MET A 600 1.47 18.37 3.26
C MET A 600 0.32 17.85 2.41
N HIS A 601 -0.90 18.00 2.89
CA HIS A 601 -2.08 17.66 2.12
C HIS A 601 -2.12 18.52 0.86
N ALA A 602 -2.16 19.86 0.96
CA ALA A 602 -2.20 20.79 -0.16
C ALA A 602 -1.14 20.46 -1.24
N ARG A 603 0.08 20.14 -0.81
CA ARG A 603 1.16 19.71 -1.73
C ARG A 603 0.83 18.41 -2.47
N SER A 604 0.22 17.43 -1.80
CA SER A 604 -0.13 16.14 -2.41
C SER A 604 -1.18 16.27 -3.51
N GLY A 605 -1.98 17.35 -3.52
CA GLY A 605 -2.93 17.68 -4.58
C GLY A 605 -2.27 18.09 -5.90
N GLY A 606 -0.97 18.42 -5.90
CA GLY A 606 -0.26 18.89 -7.08
C GLY A 606 -0.88 20.18 -7.64
N ASN A 607 -1.41 20.12 -8.86
CA ASN A 607 -2.12 21.26 -9.48
C ASN A 607 -3.63 21.29 -9.16
N LEU A 608 -4.16 20.30 -8.42
CA LEU A 608 -5.57 20.23 -8.06
C LEU A 608 -5.82 20.93 -6.73
N GLU A 609 -7.01 21.51 -6.62
CA GLU A 609 -7.52 22.02 -5.35
C GLU A 609 -8.09 20.87 -4.53
N ILE A 610 -7.58 20.73 -3.32
CA ILE A 610 -8.01 19.70 -2.38
C ILE A 610 -8.46 20.37 -1.10
N MET A 611 -9.29 19.68 -0.32
CA MET A 611 -9.86 20.24 0.89
C MET A 611 -9.90 19.28 2.07
N GLY A 612 -10.02 19.85 3.25
CA GLY A 612 -10.23 19.11 4.49
C GLY A 612 -10.90 19.96 5.55
N LEU A 613 -10.99 19.40 6.75
CA LEU A 613 -11.60 20.06 7.90
C LEU A 613 -10.57 20.33 8.98
N MET A 614 -10.88 21.35 9.76
CA MET A 614 -10.10 21.79 10.91
C MET A 614 -10.89 21.54 12.17
N GLN A 615 -10.22 20.97 13.17
CA GLN A 615 -10.75 20.73 14.50
C GLN A 615 -10.21 21.79 15.45
N GLY A 616 -11.09 22.30 16.33
CA GLY A 616 -10.71 23.37 17.23
C GLY A 616 -11.91 24.00 17.93
N TYR A 617 -11.74 25.25 18.35
CA TYR A 617 -12.74 26.00 19.10
C TYR A 617 -12.52 27.51 18.99
N THR A 618 -13.39 28.31 19.59
CA THR A 618 -13.25 29.78 19.63
C THR A 618 -12.98 30.28 21.03
N GLU A 619 -12.08 31.25 21.18
CA GLU A 619 -11.77 31.93 22.44
C GLU A 619 -11.78 33.44 22.19
N GLY A 620 -12.78 34.15 22.72
CA GLY A 620 -12.94 35.58 22.46
C GLY A 620 -13.16 35.87 20.97
N ASP A 621 -12.32 36.72 20.38
CA ASP A 621 -12.28 37.09 18.96
C ASP A 621 -11.34 36.20 18.12
N THR A 622 -10.89 35.08 18.68
CA THR A 622 -9.84 34.23 18.10
C THR A 622 -10.34 32.82 17.83
N PHE A 623 -10.06 32.28 16.65
CA PHE A 623 -10.17 30.84 16.36
C PHE A 623 -8.91 30.11 16.84
N VAL A 624 -9.06 28.98 17.50
CA VAL A 624 -7.96 28.10 17.91
C VAL A 624 -8.10 26.76 17.18
N VAL A 625 -7.23 26.51 16.21
CA VAL A 625 -7.18 25.27 15.42
C VAL A 625 -6.11 24.36 16.03
N THR A 626 -6.55 23.26 16.63
CA THR A 626 -5.66 22.29 17.29
C THR A 626 -5.21 21.19 16.34
N ASP A 627 -6.03 20.84 15.34
CA ASP A 627 -5.69 19.80 14.36
C ASP A 627 -6.44 19.99 13.03
N ALA A 628 -6.01 19.25 12.00
CA ALA A 628 -6.64 19.23 10.69
C ALA A 628 -6.63 17.80 10.10
N PHE A 629 -7.66 17.46 9.33
CA PHE A 629 -7.77 16.17 8.64
C PHE A 629 -8.30 16.35 7.22
N ARG A 630 -7.85 15.48 6.31
CA ARG A 630 -8.24 15.52 4.90
C ARG A 630 -9.64 14.93 4.71
N LEU A 631 -10.43 15.53 3.82
CA LEU A 631 -11.63 14.88 3.31
C LEU A 631 -11.29 14.20 1.97
N PRO A 632 -11.84 13.02 1.66
CA PRO A 632 -11.59 12.32 0.40
C PRO A 632 -12.42 12.93 -0.76
N VAL A 633 -12.40 14.25 -0.89
CA VAL A 633 -13.12 15.01 -1.92
C VAL A 633 -12.15 15.91 -2.67
N GLU A 634 -12.27 15.90 -4.00
CA GLU A 634 -11.53 16.75 -4.93
C GLU A 634 -12.44 17.92 -5.33
N GLY A 635 -11.93 19.16 -5.24
CA GLY A 635 -12.64 20.37 -5.68
C GLY A 635 -12.29 20.71 -7.13
N THR A 636 -13.23 21.31 -7.85
CA THR A 636 -12.93 22.01 -9.12
C THR A 636 -13.57 23.39 -9.08
N GLU A 637 -13.07 24.33 -9.89
CA GLU A 637 -13.59 25.70 -10.08
C GLU A 637 -15.08 25.79 -10.49
N THR A 638 -15.82 24.67 -10.56
CA THR A 638 -17.25 24.67 -10.92
C THR A 638 -18.16 23.90 -9.96
N ARG A 639 -17.62 23.10 -9.02
CA ARG A 639 -18.41 22.36 -8.03
C ARG A 639 -17.61 22.02 -6.77
N VAL A 640 -18.21 22.30 -5.61
CA VAL A 640 -17.87 21.72 -4.31
C VAL A 640 -19.13 20.98 -3.84
N ASN A 641 -19.10 19.65 -3.72
CA ASN A 641 -20.24 18.89 -3.23
C ASN A 641 -19.79 17.91 -2.14
N ALA A 642 -19.67 18.41 -0.91
CA ALA A 642 -19.53 17.55 0.27
C ALA A 642 -20.92 17.08 0.70
N GLN A 643 -21.47 16.03 0.08
CA GLN A 643 -22.77 15.48 0.49
C GLN A 643 -22.80 13.95 0.50
N GLY A 644 -23.49 13.41 1.51
CA GLY A 644 -23.65 11.98 1.80
C GLY A 644 -22.47 11.42 2.58
N GLU A 645 -21.49 10.89 1.86
CA GLU A 645 -20.38 10.10 2.41
C GLU A 645 -19.41 10.93 3.28
N ALA A 646 -19.24 12.23 2.98
CA ALA A 646 -18.40 13.11 3.79
C ALA A 646 -19.00 13.39 5.18
N ASN A 647 -20.32 13.52 5.30
CA ASN A 647 -20.98 13.82 6.58
C ASN A 647 -20.95 12.62 7.53
N GLU A 648 -21.15 11.41 7.01
CA GLU A 648 -21.01 10.16 7.77
C GLU A 648 -19.57 9.99 8.28
N TYR A 649 -18.58 10.23 7.41
CA TYR A 649 -17.17 10.21 7.79
C TYR A 649 -16.83 11.22 8.89
N ILE A 650 -17.38 12.44 8.81
CA ILE A 650 -17.16 13.49 9.82
C ILE A 650 -17.73 13.07 11.18
N VAL A 651 -18.94 12.51 11.21
CA VAL A 651 -19.58 12.06 12.45
C VAL A 651 -18.79 10.90 13.08
N GLU A 652 -18.48 9.86 12.30
CA GLU A 652 -17.71 8.71 12.78
C GLU A 652 -16.32 9.13 13.27
N TYR A 653 -15.63 10.00 12.54
CA TYR A 653 -14.31 10.48 12.92
C TYR A 653 -14.33 11.30 14.21
N LEU A 654 -15.30 12.21 14.37
CA LEU A 654 -15.45 12.98 15.61
C LEU A 654 -15.80 12.09 16.81
N ASP A 655 -16.61 11.04 16.63
CA ASP A 655 -16.91 10.08 17.70
C ASP A 655 -15.67 9.29 18.13
N LEU A 656 -14.82 8.90 17.18
CA LEU A 656 -13.52 8.29 17.47
C LEU A 656 -12.58 9.26 18.22
N CYS A 657 -12.55 10.54 17.82
CA CYS A 657 -11.77 11.56 18.53
C CYS A 657 -12.24 11.73 19.99
N ARG A 658 -13.57 11.80 20.20
CA ARG A 658 -14.17 11.91 21.54
C ARG A 658 -13.85 10.70 22.42
N ALA A 659 -13.86 9.49 21.84
CA ALA A 659 -13.47 8.26 22.54
C ALA A 659 -12.01 8.28 23.02
N GLN A 660 -11.15 9.08 22.37
CA GLN A 660 -9.75 9.28 22.75
C GLN A 660 -9.53 10.52 23.63
N GLY A 661 -10.61 11.12 24.16
CA GLY A 661 -10.54 12.28 25.05
C GLY A 661 -10.41 13.63 24.33
N ARG A 662 -10.49 13.68 22.99
CA ARG A 662 -10.47 14.93 22.21
C ARG A 662 -11.89 15.42 21.94
N GLN A 663 -12.31 16.45 22.66
CA GLN A 663 -13.70 16.90 22.71
C GLN A 663 -14.00 18.07 21.76
N GLU A 664 -13.00 18.60 21.06
CA GLU A 664 -13.15 19.70 20.11
C GLU A 664 -14.01 19.27 18.91
N ASN A 665 -14.82 20.19 18.39
CA ASN A 665 -15.61 19.94 17.18
C ASN A 665 -14.89 20.52 15.95
N VAL A 666 -15.47 20.27 14.77
CA VAL A 666 -15.04 20.97 13.55
C VAL A 666 -15.31 22.46 13.71
N VAL A 667 -14.29 23.26 13.45
CA VAL A 667 -14.31 24.73 13.59
C VAL A 667 -14.15 25.45 12.26
N GLY A 668 -13.83 24.70 11.20
CA GLY A 668 -13.65 25.26 9.87
C GLY A 668 -13.21 24.22 8.84
N TRP A 669 -12.95 24.71 7.63
CA TRP A 669 -12.42 23.95 6.51
C TRP A 669 -11.16 24.62 5.96
N TYR A 670 -10.33 23.83 5.29
CA TYR A 670 -9.21 24.36 4.54
C TYR A 670 -9.20 23.81 3.12
N HIS A 671 -8.61 24.57 2.20
CA HIS A 671 -8.35 24.14 0.84
C HIS A 671 -7.05 24.73 0.27
N SER A 672 -6.65 24.22 -0.89
CA SER A 672 -5.40 24.63 -1.52
C SER A 672 -5.61 25.46 -2.79
N HIS A 673 -4.83 26.53 -2.97
CA HIS A 673 -4.76 27.32 -4.22
C HIS A 673 -3.36 27.22 -4.83
N PRO A 674 -3.06 26.27 -5.75
CA PRO A 674 -1.70 26.08 -6.27
C PRO A 674 -1.25 27.22 -7.21
N GLY A 675 -0.42 28.13 -6.68
CA GLY A 675 0.39 29.07 -7.46
C GLY A 675 -0.18 30.47 -7.67
N TYR A 676 -1.36 30.79 -7.11
CA TYR A 676 -2.04 32.05 -7.37
C TYR A 676 -2.48 32.84 -6.11
N GLY A 677 -2.06 32.38 -4.93
CA GLY A 677 -2.18 33.08 -3.65
C GLY A 677 -3.42 32.71 -2.84
N CYS A 678 -3.37 33.02 -1.55
CA CYS A 678 -4.44 32.72 -0.59
C CYS A 678 -5.52 33.81 -0.59
N TRP A 679 -6.69 33.51 -1.16
CA TRP A 679 -7.89 34.37 -1.18
C TRP A 679 -9.12 33.50 -1.44
N LEU A 680 -10.34 34.00 -1.25
CA LEU A 680 -11.57 33.23 -1.54
C LEU A 680 -12.13 33.53 -2.94
N SER A 681 -12.28 32.50 -3.77
CA SER A 681 -13.00 32.54 -5.05
C SER A 681 -14.51 32.77 -4.86
N GLY A 682 -15.24 32.99 -5.96
CA GLY A 682 -16.71 33.13 -5.89
C GLY A 682 -17.39 31.91 -5.25
N ILE A 683 -16.91 30.72 -5.56
CA ILE A 683 -17.40 29.45 -5.02
C ILE A 683 -16.98 29.28 -3.56
N ASP A 684 -15.77 29.69 -3.19
CA ASP A 684 -15.32 29.61 -1.80
C ASP A 684 -16.15 30.52 -0.91
N VAL A 685 -16.48 31.73 -1.39
CA VAL A 685 -17.36 32.65 -0.68
C VAL A 685 -18.76 32.05 -0.50
N GLU A 686 -19.31 31.40 -1.53
CA GLU A 686 -20.61 30.73 -1.43
C GLU A 686 -20.58 29.53 -0.48
N THR A 687 -19.52 28.72 -0.54
CA THR A 687 -19.31 27.57 0.33
C THR A 687 -19.15 28.00 1.78
N GLU A 688 -18.31 29.00 2.05
CA GLU A 688 -18.10 29.53 3.38
C GLU A 688 -19.36 30.21 3.93
N ALA A 689 -20.08 30.99 3.11
CA ALA A 689 -21.35 31.60 3.53
C ALA A 689 -22.41 30.52 3.87
N MET A 690 -22.45 29.43 3.11
CA MET A 690 -23.32 28.28 3.40
C MET A 690 -22.92 27.60 4.70
N GLN A 691 -21.63 27.33 4.94
CA GLN A 691 -21.18 26.71 6.19
C GLN A 691 -21.44 27.61 7.39
N GLN A 692 -21.15 28.91 7.30
CA GLN A 692 -21.51 29.88 8.35
C GLN A 692 -23.03 29.99 8.56
N GLN A 693 -23.87 29.59 7.61
CA GLN A 693 -25.32 29.56 7.83
C GLN A 693 -25.75 28.34 8.65
N TYR A 694 -25.12 27.18 8.44
CA TYR A 694 -25.47 25.92 9.11
C TYR A 694 -24.71 25.68 10.42
N GLN A 695 -23.46 26.15 10.51
CA GLN A 695 -22.55 25.92 11.64
C GLN A 695 -21.68 27.16 11.90
N ASP A 696 -22.23 28.15 12.60
CA ASP A 696 -21.56 29.40 12.98
C ASP A 696 -21.10 29.33 14.45
N PRO A 697 -19.83 29.65 14.80
CA PRO A 697 -18.76 30.21 13.98
C PRO A 697 -18.02 29.17 13.13
N PHE A 698 -17.72 29.52 11.87
CA PHE A 698 -16.93 28.71 10.94
C PHE A 698 -15.78 29.53 10.36
N LEU A 699 -14.71 28.85 9.95
CA LEU A 699 -13.50 29.45 9.40
C LEU A 699 -13.09 28.78 8.09
N ALA A 700 -12.73 29.59 7.09
CA ALA A 700 -12.04 29.12 5.87
C ALA A 700 -10.54 29.40 5.95
N VAL A 701 -9.70 28.40 5.63
CA VAL A 701 -8.24 28.55 5.51
C VAL A 701 -7.76 28.13 4.13
N VAL A 702 -6.98 28.98 3.46
CA VAL A 702 -6.42 28.71 2.13
C VAL A 702 -4.92 28.54 2.24
N VAL A 703 -4.37 27.48 1.68
CA VAL A 703 -2.92 27.23 1.62
C VAL A 703 -2.45 27.21 0.17
N ASP A 704 -1.43 28.00 -0.18
CA ASP A 704 -0.80 27.94 -1.51
C ASP A 704 0.46 27.05 -1.45
N PRO A 705 0.42 25.79 -1.92
CA PRO A 705 1.57 24.89 -1.83
C PRO A 705 2.74 25.32 -2.71
N ASP A 706 2.49 25.96 -3.86
CA ASP A 706 3.54 26.36 -4.79
C ASP A 706 4.31 27.57 -4.25
N ARG A 707 3.59 28.57 -3.72
CA ARG A 707 4.20 29.74 -3.08
C ARG A 707 4.88 29.38 -1.77
N THR A 708 4.31 28.45 -1.01
CA THR A 708 4.93 27.91 0.22
C THR A 708 6.33 27.37 -0.06
N ILE A 709 6.48 26.56 -1.11
CA ILE A 709 7.79 26.00 -1.49
C ILE A 709 8.72 27.10 -2.01
N SER A 710 8.22 28.04 -2.82
CA SER A 710 9.05 29.12 -3.36
C SER A 710 9.55 30.10 -2.30
N ALA A 711 8.78 30.34 -1.24
CA ALA A 711 9.09 31.31 -0.21
C ALA A 711 9.83 30.72 0.99
N GLY A 712 9.80 29.39 1.18
CA GLY A 712 10.32 28.73 2.37
C GLY A 712 9.50 28.99 3.65
N LYS A 713 8.37 29.67 3.49
CA LYS A 713 7.41 30.04 4.53
C LYS A 713 6.03 29.60 4.06
N VAL A 714 5.20 29.05 4.95
CA VAL A 714 3.84 28.65 4.59
C VAL A 714 3.05 29.87 4.13
N ASP A 715 2.60 29.85 2.87
CA ASP A 715 1.67 30.84 2.34
C ASP A 715 0.25 30.39 2.67
N ILE A 716 -0.37 31.12 3.60
CA ILE A 716 -1.62 30.75 4.24
C ILE A 716 -2.46 32.01 4.48
N GLY A 717 -3.75 31.91 4.18
CA GLY A 717 -4.74 32.94 4.48
C GLY A 717 -5.91 32.34 5.24
N ALA A 718 -6.51 33.12 6.13
CA ALA A 718 -7.68 32.71 6.90
C ALA A 718 -8.79 33.76 6.73
N PHE A 719 -10.03 33.31 6.51
CA PHE A 719 -11.10 34.18 6.04
C PHE A 719 -12.45 33.83 6.65
N ARG A 720 -13.29 34.85 6.75
CA ARG A 720 -14.72 34.73 7.02
C ARG A 720 -15.51 35.58 6.03
N THR A 721 -16.74 35.18 5.74
CA THR A 721 -17.62 35.91 4.81
C THR A 721 -18.56 36.86 5.55
N TYR A 722 -18.84 38.00 4.92
CA TYR A 722 -19.81 38.96 5.45
C TYR A 722 -21.25 38.44 5.31
N PRO A 723 -22.15 38.78 6.25
CA PRO A 723 -23.58 38.54 6.10
C PRO A 723 -24.13 39.21 4.82
N ALA A 724 -25.15 38.62 4.21
CA ALA A 724 -25.76 39.14 2.98
C ALA A 724 -26.29 40.58 3.09
N SER A 725 -26.50 41.09 4.30
CA SER A 725 -26.95 42.46 4.60
C SER A 725 -25.82 43.49 4.71
N HIS A 726 -24.56 43.08 4.67
CA HIS A 726 -23.40 43.97 4.79
C HIS A 726 -23.14 44.73 3.49
N LYS A 727 -22.89 46.05 3.58
CA LYS A 727 -22.53 46.89 2.44
C LYS A 727 -21.01 46.99 2.35
N ALA A 728 -20.45 46.71 1.19
CA ALA A 728 -19.01 46.76 0.93
C ALA A 728 -18.44 48.17 1.19
N ASP A 729 -17.52 48.30 2.14
CA ASP A 729 -16.67 49.48 2.27
C ASP A 729 -15.54 49.41 1.24
N ALA A 730 -15.45 50.41 0.36
CA ALA A 730 -14.56 50.43 -0.80
C ALA A 730 -13.09 50.74 -0.45
N THR A 731 -12.60 50.33 0.72
CA THR A 731 -11.25 50.70 1.20
C THR A 731 -10.50 49.51 1.77
N GLY A 732 -9.33 49.23 1.18
CA GLY A 732 -8.25 48.50 1.84
C GLY A 732 -8.04 47.06 1.37
N ALA A 733 -7.63 46.87 0.11
CA ALA A 733 -7.01 45.62 -0.30
C ALA A 733 -5.57 45.53 0.25
N ASP A 734 -5.44 45.27 1.55
CA ASP A 734 -4.16 44.96 2.18
C ASP A 734 -3.81 43.49 1.91
N GLY A 735 -2.67 43.27 1.25
CA GLY A 735 -2.14 41.93 0.95
C GLY A 735 -2.01 41.57 -0.53
N PHE A 736 -1.68 42.53 -1.41
CA PHE A 736 -1.47 42.25 -2.84
C PHE A 736 -0.18 41.46 -3.10
N GLN A 737 -0.30 40.13 -3.14
CA GLN A 737 0.72 39.25 -3.70
C GLN A 737 0.26 38.74 -5.08
N ALA A 738 0.75 39.38 -6.14
CA ALA A 738 0.53 39.12 -7.57
C ALA A 738 -0.45 37.97 -7.92
N VAL A 739 -1.75 38.26 -7.90
CA VAL A 739 -2.77 37.39 -8.51
C VAL A 739 -2.49 37.31 -10.02
N PRO A 740 -2.43 36.12 -10.63
CA PRO A 740 -2.28 35.95 -12.08
C PRO A 740 -3.33 36.73 -12.89
N LEU A 741 -2.96 37.19 -14.08
CA LEU A 741 -3.83 38.04 -14.91
C LEU A 741 -5.20 37.41 -15.20
N ASP A 742 -5.23 36.11 -15.44
CA ASP A 742 -6.43 35.30 -15.70
C ASP A 742 -7.37 35.20 -14.48
N LYS A 743 -6.87 35.45 -13.27
CA LYS A 743 -7.64 35.41 -12.01
C LYS A 743 -7.94 36.78 -11.41
N ALA A 744 -7.36 37.84 -11.94
CA ALA A 744 -7.51 39.20 -11.41
C ALA A 744 -8.96 39.72 -11.44
N ALA A 745 -9.73 39.35 -12.47
CA ALA A 745 -11.14 39.75 -12.60
C ALA A 745 -12.03 39.08 -11.56
N GLU A 746 -11.80 37.79 -11.28
CA GLU A 746 -12.54 36.99 -10.31
C GLU A 746 -12.25 37.45 -8.87
N PHE A 747 -10.97 37.65 -8.54
CA PHE A 747 -10.56 38.23 -7.26
C PHE A 747 -11.21 39.60 -7.01
N GLY A 748 -11.17 40.49 -8.00
CA GLY A 748 -11.76 41.82 -7.91
C GLY A 748 -13.28 41.81 -7.69
N ALA A 749 -14.00 40.84 -8.25
CA ALA A 749 -15.46 40.73 -8.16
C ALA A 749 -15.97 40.26 -6.78
N HIS A 750 -15.13 39.58 -5.99
CA HIS A 750 -15.57 38.91 -4.75
C HIS A 750 -14.83 39.34 -3.48
N SER A 751 -13.71 40.07 -3.62
CA SER A 751 -12.91 40.58 -2.49
C SER A 751 -13.69 41.41 -1.45
N SER A 752 -14.81 42.02 -1.84
CA SER A 752 -15.65 42.79 -0.91
C SER A 752 -16.67 41.95 -0.11
N ARG A 753 -16.70 40.62 -0.30
CA ARG A 753 -17.67 39.70 0.33
C ARG A 753 -17.09 38.93 1.51
N TYR A 754 -15.79 39.05 1.76
CA TYR A 754 -15.09 38.38 2.85
C TYR A 754 -14.02 39.29 3.44
N TYR A 755 -13.52 38.92 4.61
CA TYR A 755 -12.42 39.61 5.27
C TYR A 755 -11.40 38.60 5.79
N SER A 756 -10.15 39.02 5.91
CA SER A 756 -9.05 38.19 6.39
C SER A 756 -8.87 38.28 7.90
N LEU A 757 -8.51 37.16 8.53
CA LEU A 757 -8.09 37.09 9.92
C LEU A 757 -6.57 37.01 10.00
N GLU A 758 -5.99 37.56 11.06
CA GLU A 758 -4.55 37.47 11.32
C GLU A 758 -4.18 36.04 11.73
N VAL A 759 -3.31 35.40 10.94
CA VAL A 759 -2.83 34.03 11.20
C VAL A 759 -1.60 34.05 12.11
N SER A 760 -1.70 33.33 13.22
CA SER A 760 -0.58 33.08 14.14
C SER A 760 -0.44 31.58 14.42
N HIS A 761 0.76 31.14 14.81
CA HIS A 761 1.08 29.73 14.99
C HIS A 761 1.56 29.41 16.39
N PHE A 762 1.21 28.24 16.89
CA PHE A 762 1.65 27.75 18.20
C PHE A 762 2.03 26.28 18.18
N LYS A 763 2.77 25.83 19.19
CA LYS A 763 3.09 24.41 19.40
C LYS A 763 3.04 24.05 20.89
N SER A 764 2.63 22.82 21.21
CA SER A 764 2.75 22.22 22.54
C SER A 764 4.13 21.61 22.79
N SER A 765 4.33 21.15 24.02
CA SER A 765 5.49 20.33 24.39
C SER A 765 5.55 19.03 23.57
N LEU A 766 4.40 18.40 23.33
CA LEU A 766 4.29 17.19 22.51
C LEU A 766 4.55 17.48 21.02
N ASP A 767 4.01 18.58 20.51
CA ASP A 767 4.24 19.00 19.12
C ASP A 767 5.72 19.22 18.86
N THR A 768 6.44 19.80 19.82
CA THR A 768 7.90 19.98 19.70
C THR A 768 8.60 18.65 19.46
N HIS A 769 8.23 17.60 20.20
CA HIS A 769 8.81 16.27 20.02
C HIS A 769 8.40 15.61 18.70
N LEU A 770 7.12 15.75 18.30
CA LEU A 770 6.64 15.22 17.01
C LEU A 770 7.31 15.93 15.82
N LEU A 771 7.51 17.25 15.92
CA LEU A 771 8.20 18.04 14.92
C LEU A 771 9.67 17.65 14.81
N GLU A 772 10.37 17.43 15.93
CA GLU A 772 11.73 16.88 15.94
C GLU A 772 11.77 15.54 15.19
N LEU A 773 10.89 14.60 15.50
CA LEU A 773 10.83 13.29 14.85
C LEU A 773 10.52 13.37 13.35
N LEU A 774 9.58 14.22 12.95
CA LEU A 774 9.26 14.46 11.54
C LEU A 774 10.46 15.11 10.82
N TRP A 775 11.09 16.10 11.43
CA TRP A 775 12.26 16.77 10.88
C TRP A 775 13.42 15.79 10.67
N HIS A 776 13.69 14.92 11.64
CA HIS A 776 14.67 13.83 11.55
C HIS A 776 14.42 12.89 10.36
N LYS A 777 13.16 12.73 9.95
CA LYS A 777 12.75 11.86 8.83
C LYS A 777 12.87 12.53 7.45
N TYR A 778 12.64 13.85 7.33
CA TYR A 778 12.47 14.53 6.04
C TYR A 778 13.56 15.56 5.68
N TRP A 779 14.47 15.91 6.60
CA TRP A 779 15.46 16.97 6.36
C TRP A 779 16.40 16.68 5.18
N VAL A 780 16.77 15.42 4.99
CA VAL A 780 17.62 14.99 3.87
C VAL A 780 16.95 15.28 2.53
N GLN A 781 15.67 14.95 2.41
CA GLN A 781 14.88 15.20 1.21
C GLN A 781 14.77 16.70 0.92
N THR A 782 14.78 17.56 1.94
CA THR A 782 14.75 19.02 1.80
C THR A 782 16.10 19.58 1.35
N LEU A 783 17.22 19.08 1.89
CA LEU A 783 18.56 19.50 1.49
C LEU A 783 19.01 18.91 0.14
N SER A 784 18.53 17.73 -0.24
CA SER A 784 18.86 17.07 -1.50
C SER A 784 18.02 17.54 -2.70
N GLN A 785 16.85 18.15 -2.46
CA GLN A 785 15.99 18.68 -3.52
C GLN A 785 16.65 19.85 -4.25
N ASN A 786 16.66 19.85 -5.59
CA ASN A 786 17.10 21.00 -6.37
C ASN A 786 15.93 22.00 -6.50
N PRO A 787 16.04 23.24 -5.97
CA PRO A 787 14.98 24.25 -6.06
C PRO A 787 14.54 24.56 -7.49
N LEU A 788 15.44 24.45 -8.48
CA LEU A 788 15.14 24.66 -9.90
C LEU A 788 14.31 23.52 -10.49
N LEU A 789 14.49 22.29 -9.98
CA LEU A 789 13.71 21.13 -10.42
C LEU A 789 12.36 21.07 -9.70
N THR A 790 12.33 21.38 -8.41
CA THR A 790 11.09 21.35 -7.62
C THR A 790 10.16 22.50 -7.96
N ASN A 791 10.69 23.68 -8.33
CA ASN A 791 9.88 24.86 -8.64
C ASN A 791 9.72 25.09 -10.14
N ARG A 792 10.14 24.13 -10.99
CA ARG A 792 10.19 24.29 -12.45
C ARG A 792 8.86 24.73 -13.03
N ASP A 793 7.77 24.07 -12.62
CA ASP A 793 6.45 24.31 -13.20
C ASP A 793 5.89 25.66 -12.74
N PHE A 794 6.09 26.02 -11.47
CA PHE A 794 5.76 27.35 -10.94
C PHE A 794 6.57 28.46 -11.63
N ALA A 795 7.89 28.28 -11.78
CA ALA A 795 8.76 29.23 -12.49
C ALA A 795 8.34 29.40 -13.96
N ASN A 796 7.99 28.30 -14.64
CA ASN A 796 7.43 28.35 -15.99
C ASN A 796 6.11 29.13 -16.04
N LYS A 797 5.18 28.90 -15.10
CA LYS A 797 3.94 29.69 -14.98
C LYS A 797 4.25 31.18 -14.76
N GLN A 798 5.18 31.52 -13.87
CA GLN A 798 5.58 32.93 -13.62
C GLN A 798 6.22 33.57 -14.86
N MET A 799 7.05 32.83 -15.61
CA MET A 799 7.66 33.32 -16.85
C MET A 799 6.62 33.51 -17.96
N LEU A 800 5.64 32.61 -18.07
CA LEU A 800 4.54 32.71 -19.03
C LEU A 800 3.60 33.89 -18.68
N ASP A 801 3.26 34.05 -17.41
CA ASP A 801 2.47 35.19 -16.91
C ASP A 801 3.21 36.51 -17.16
N LEU A 802 4.51 36.58 -16.82
CA LEU A 802 5.34 37.74 -17.13
C LEU A 802 5.37 38.03 -18.64
N ALA A 803 5.53 37.01 -19.49
CA ALA A 803 5.47 37.17 -20.94
C ALA A 803 4.10 37.67 -21.42
N SER A 804 3.00 37.24 -20.78
CA SER A 804 1.65 37.74 -21.05
C SER A 804 1.52 39.22 -20.66
N LYS A 805 1.92 39.59 -19.44
CA LYS A 805 1.92 40.97 -18.95
C LYS A 805 2.79 41.89 -19.80
N ILE A 806 3.95 41.42 -20.26
CA ILE A 806 4.82 42.16 -21.19
C ILE A 806 4.10 42.39 -22.52
N ARG A 807 3.41 41.36 -23.07
CA ARG A 807 2.63 41.50 -24.31
C ARG A 807 1.48 42.49 -24.16
N GLU A 808 0.74 42.43 -23.05
CA GLU A 808 -0.35 43.38 -22.75
C GLU A 808 0.15 44.81 -22.58
N ALA A 809 1.21 45.02 -21.78
CA ALA A 809 1.80 46.33 -21.60
C ALA A 809 2.35 46.89 -22.93
N THR A 810 2.99 46.05 -23.75
CA THR A 810 3.49 46.42 -25.08
C THR A 810 2.35 46.79 -26.02
N ALA A 811 1.25 46.02 -26.02
CA ALA A 811 0.05 46.32 -26.78
C ALA A 811 -0.63 47.61 -26.31
N GLY A 812 -0.67 47.86 -25.00
CA GLY A 812 -1.16 49.10 -24.40
C GLY A 812 -0.33 50.32 -24.79
N ILE A 813 1.00 50.21 -24.78
CA ILE A 813 1.92 51.26 -25.23
C ILE A 813 1.77 51.51 -26.74
N ARG A 814 1.60 50.47 -27.56
CA ARG A 814 1.32 50.61 -29.00
C ARG A 814 -0.03 51.31 -29.27
N ARG A 815 -1.08 50.94 -28.52
CA ARG A 815 -2.39 51.61 -28.60
C ARG A 815 -2.31 53.09 -28.18
N ASN A 816 -1.55 53.40 -27.12
CA ASN A 816 -1.32 54.78 -26.68
C ASN A 816 -0.43 55.61 -27.62
N ARG A 817 0.51 54.99 -28.36
CA ARG A 817 1.26 55.68 -29.42
C ARG A 817 0.43 55.93 -30.68
N GLY A 818 -0.54 55.06 -30.98
CA GLY A 818 -1.49 55.26 -32.08
C GLY A 818 -2.45 56.43 -31.84
N SER A 819 -2.89 56.64 -30.60
CA SER A 819 -3.72 57.80 -30.21
C SER A 819 -2.92 59.10 -30.07
N GLN A 820 -1.60 59.02 -29.83
CA GLN A 820 -0.72 60.20 -29.78
C GLN A 820 -0.44 60.84 -31.14
N MET A 821 -0.66 60.12 -32.26
CA MET A 821 -0.57 60.71 -33.60
C MET A 821 -1.82 61.50 -34.01
N LEU A 822 -2.89 61.46 -33.21
CA LEU A 822 -4.18 62.13 -33.48
C LEU A 822 -4.52 63.26 -32.50
N VAL A 823 -3.71 63.52 -31.46
CA VAL A 823 -3.93 64.62 -30.51
C VAL A 823 -2.62 65.34 -30.21
N MET A 824 -2.29 66.32 -31.05
CA MET A 824 -1.41 67.43 -30.68
C MET A 824 -2.20 68.36 -29.74
N GLY A 825 -1.99 68.20 -28.43
CA GLY A 825 -2.47 69.18 -27.43
C GLY A 825 -2.81 68.57 -26.08
N GLY A 826 -1.93 68.80 -25.09
CA GLY A 826 -2.31 68.81 -23.67
C GLY A 826 -1.88 67.62 -22.81
N GLY A 827 -0.86 67.84 -21.97
CA GLY A 827 -0.90 67.45 -20.55
C GLY A 827 -0.64 65.99 -20.15
N GLY A 828 0.62 65.58 -20.13
CA GLY A 828 1.33 64.99 -18.96
C GLY A 828 0.81 63.75 -18.18
N GLY A 829 -0.33 63.13 -18.53
CA GLY A 829 -0.94 62.05 -17.73
C GLY A 829 -0.64 60.62 -18.19
N ALA A 830 -0.56 60.38 -19.50
CA ALA A 830 -0.52 59.02 -20.06
C ALA A 830 0.86 58.32 -19.92
N GLY A 831 1.95 59.09 -19.82
CA GLY A 831 3.31 58.55 -19.64
C GLY A 831 3.51 57.87 -18.29
N LYS A 832 2.94 58.42 -17.20
CA LYS A 832 3.12 57.90 -15.84
C LYS A 832 2.50 56.52 -15.62
N ALA A 833 1.39 56.20 -16.30
CA ALA A 833 0.74 54.90 -16.17
C ALA A 833 1.52 53.80 -16.91
N GLY A 834 2.03 54.10 -18.11
CA GLY A 834 2.94 53.22 -18.86
C GLY A 834 4.25 53.00 -18.11
N ASP A 835 4.82 54.05 -17.53
CA ASP A 835 6.07 53.97 -16.74
C ASP A 835 5.88 53.15 -15.46
N LYS A 836 4.75 53.30 -14.74
CA LYS A 836 4.44 52.47 -13.57
C LYS A 836 4.25 50.99 -13.93
N ALA A 837 3.59 50.69 -15.05
CA ALA A 837 3.43 49.32 -15.54
C ALA A 837 4.79 48.70 -15.92
N MET A 838 5.65 49.47 -16.59
CA MET A 838 7.01 49.05 -16.95
C MET A 838 7.91 48.86 -15.72
N GLN A 839 7.80 49.72 -14.70
CA GLN A 839 8.50 49.57 -13.43
C GLN A 839 8.06 48.29 -12.70
N LYS A 840 6.76 48.00 -12.67
CA LYS A 840 6.22 46.77 -12.08
C LYS A 840 6.72 45.52 -12.83
N LEU A 841 6.70 45.55 -14.16
CA LEU A 841 7.25 44.48 -15.00
C LEU A 841 8.75 44.26 -14.78
N SER A 842 9.52 45.34 -14.68
CA SER A 842 10.96 45.26 -14.37
C SER A 842 11.20 44.63 -13.00
N SER A 843 10.39 44.99 -12.00
CA SER A 843 10.47 44.41 -10.66
C SER A 843 10.11 42.92 -10.65
N GLU A 844 9.04 42.52 -11.36
CA GLU A 844 8.65 41.11 -11.49
C GLU A 844 9.73 40.29 -12.22
N ALA A 845 10.29 40.82 -13.31
CA ALA A 845 11.39 40.19 -14.04
C ALA A 845 12.67 40.05 -13.19
N SER A 846 13.05 41.10 -12.45
CA SER A 846 14.20 41.04 -11.54
C SER A 846 13.99 40.04 -10.40
N MET A 847 12.76 39.92 -9.89
CA MET A 847 12.42 38.95 -8.85
C MET A 847 12.56 37.51 -9.36
N ILE A 848 12.05 37.20 -10.55
CA ILE A 848 12.19 35.88 -11.17
C ILE A 848 13.67 35.56 -11.42
N ALA A 849 14.43 36.49 -11.99
CA ALA A 849 15.87 36.32 -12.22
C ALA A 849 16.66 36.10 -10.93
N ALA A 850 16.30 36.79 -9.83
CA ALA A 850 16.93 36.60 -8.53
C ALA A 850 16.66 35.19 -7.96
N LYS A 851 15.43 34.67 -8.11
CA LYS A 851 15.06 33.31 -7.69
C LYS A 851 15.82 32.24 -8.47
N GLU A 852 15.92 32.38 -9.80
CA GLU A 852 16.71 31.47 -10.65
C GLU A 852 18.19 31.48 -10.27
N LYS A 853 18.75 32.68 -10.04
CA LYS A 853 20.13 32.83 -9.58
C LYS A 853 20.36 32.18 -8.22
N ALA A 854 19.44 32.33 -7.28
CA ALA A 854 19.52 31.69 -5.96
C ALA A 854 19.45 30.16 -6.07
N GLY A 855 18.60 29.61 -6.95
CA GLY A 855 18.55 28.17 -7.23
C GLY A 855 19.86 27.64 -7.83
N LEU A 856 20.48 28.38 -8.75
CA LEU A 856 21.78 28.04 -9.33
C LEU A 856 22.91 28.08 -8.28
N LEU A 857 22.94 29.12 -7.43
CA LEU A 857 23.92 29.23 -6.34
C LEU A 857 23.75 28.11 -5.31
N ALA A 858 22.51 27.79 -4.93
CA ALA A 858 22.21 26.66 -4.05
C ALA A 858 22.70 25.34 -4.65
N THR A 859 22.58 25.16 -5.97
CA THR A 859 23.13 23.98 -6.66
C THR A 859 24.66 23.93 -6.56
N GLY A 860 25.36 25.06 -6.74
CA GLY A 860 26.81 25.13 -6.57
C GLY A 860 27.28 24.82 -5.14
N VAL A 861 26.59 25.35 -4.13
CA VAL A 861 26.87 25.05 -2.71
C VAL A 861 26.64 23.57 -2.40
N LYS A 862 25.56 22.98 -2.91
CA LYS A 862 25.26 21.55 -2.73
C LYS A 862 26.30 20.65 -3.41
N ALA A 863 26.76 21.00 -4.60
CA ALA A 863 27.84 20.28 -5.27
C ALA A 863 29.11 20.26 -4.40
N SER A 864 29.47 21.40 -3.78
CA SER A 864 30.62 21.46 -2.86
C SER A 864 30.38 20.74 -1.53
N LEU A 865 29.14 20.66 -1.03
CA LEU A 865 28.82 20.04 0.26
C LEU A 865 28.67 18.52 0.20
N PHE A 866 28.27 17.98 -0.95
CA PHE A 866 27.88 16.58 -1.08
C PHE A 866 28.75 15.75 -2.02
N ASN A 867 29.57 16.35 -2.91
CA ASN A 867 30.40 15.57 -3.82
C ASN A 867 31.65 14.94 -3.17
N ASP A 868 32.16 15.49 -2.07
CA ASP A 868 33.39 14.99 -1.41
C ASP A 868 33.13 13.88 -0.37
N LEU A 869 31.87 13.46 -0.18
CA LEU A 869 31.47 12.47 0.84
C LEU A 869 31.86 11.01 0.50
N GLY A 870 32.62 10.77 -0.58
CA GLY A 870 33.05 9.43 -1.04
C GLY A 870 34.55 9.23 -1.24
N ASP A 871 35.39 10.27 -1.07
CA ASP A 871 36.83 10.20 -1.39
C ASP A 871 37.74 10.07 -0.15
N GLN A 872 37.20 10.06 1.07
CA GLN A 872 38.02 10.03 2.30
C GLN A 872 38.47 8.64 2.77
N ASP A 873 38.02 7.54 2.15
CA ASP A 873 38.46 6.17 2.50
C ASP A 873 39.52 5.61 1.53
N ARG A 874 40.28 6.47 0.84
CA ARG A 874 41.45 6.09 0.03
C ARG A 874 42.73 6.82 0.47
N THR A 875 43.20 6.54 1.68
CA THR A 875 44.63 6.63 2.06
C THR A 875 44.93 5.70 3.21
#